data_AF-A0A1T4T720-F1
#
_entry.id   AF-A0A1T4T720-F1
#
_cell.length_a   1.000
_cell.length_b   1.000
_cell.length_c   1.000
_cell.angle_alpha   90.00
_cell.angle_beta   90.00
_cell.angle_gamma   90.00
#
_symmetry.space_group_name_H-M   'P 1'
#
loop_
_entity.id
_entity.type
_entity.pdbx_description
1 polymer ?
#
loop_
_entity_poly.entity_id
_entity_poly.type
_entity_poly.pdbx_seq_one_letter_code
_entity_poly.pdbx_strand_id
1 'polypeptide(L)'
;MTFTEEQKKEIYNQINEFNKQPSDPTRANSDPFAKAYLYVDEAIAKDRAKFVAYLIEQGNIEPPKKVIDLAFGSGSLTAHILLDNALNVDEVVFNDKNTDKTNQLIVLETISKVTNEDFLEGLSTSERYDWVVFNPQIGGGYTDGESGLESGSEIQLSELPIEDFLKNKLSVDFNFSVNTDESERCITITSDDATKQAMSSKLSKLKIWNYYDVLYRSGTSKLEGNKTNIVRFRKNLDLIVNDQHTVIFLGDEKHFRILFADYPNVYRYMADGKELFVAKKSGEDKTTCFELLDGQFVENQSGKKSGLGNSELGSLEELMLGLNQSLLGFQDYAQQNPFGKLGEMNSKLSSRQVTSLNIDKNKQEESVVSQPDKAHEYDKNFYKNILLKGVPGTGKSRLLEKIIENKLNISKSDRDHHVLRVNIHSASSNADLMQGIAVSTCDGAITYDEKRGLIFDLICRACQYPNQPFVLVLEEIQENSLNELIGDLIYLIEPDKRANLSTISDSLTGNSFLDLIEQYVALNPDIQYVKIPNLVSLGEYRKMILPANLFVFCTSNYRDDKKIIEDNLLRRFEVIDLYPQAEVVKKYSASGVSTFLEHLNDRIIDVLNHEIHPDRFQIGHAIWLNIKDEPSFAKALYKTLVELKEIREIQPNDLEKIFSGLKGFKSSDTAIDPLIANVLNSFEPSNLIQMVKYLQSVAYGDLMSLIDNKDADKEVEVAEVSE
;
A
#
# COMPACT_ATOMS: atom_id res chain seq x y z
N MET A 1 -33.02 22.93 -6.45
CA MET A 1 -33.40 23.23 -5.05
C MET A 1 -32.14 23.32 -4.21
N THR A 2 -32.14 24.06 -3.10
CA THR A 2 -31.06 24.01 -2.10
C THR A 2 -31.52 23.13 -0.94
N PHE A 3 -30.84 22.00 -0.73
CA PHE A 3 -31.10 21.10 0.39
C PHE A 3 -30.76 21.81 1.71
N THR A 4 -31.65 21.68 2.69
CA THR A 4 -31.40 22.14 4.06
C THR A 4 -30.34 21.27 4.75
N GLU A 5 -29.65 21.81 5.75
CA GLU A 5 -28.65 21.04 6.51
C GLU A 5 -29.24 19.80 7.21
N GLU A 6 -30.51 19.86 7.60
CA GLU A 6 -31.24 18.70 8.14
C GLU A 6 -31.45 17.61 7.09
N GLN A 7 -31.81 17.99 5.86
CA GLN A 7 -31.97 17.04 4.75
C GLN A 7 -30.65 16.42 4.32
N LYS A 8 -29.57 17.20 4.24
CA LYS A 8 -28.23 16.67 3.96
C LYS A 8 -27.80 15.63 4.99
N LYS A 9 -28.01 15.96 6.28
CA LYS A 9 -27.68 15.06 7.39
C LYS A 9 -28.47 13.76 7.34
N GLU A 10 -29.75 13.82 6.97
CA GLU A 10 -30.58 12.62 6.82
C GLU A 10 -30.06 11.71 5.70
N ILE A 11 -29.70 12.29 4.55
CA ILE A 11 -29.14 11.54 3.42
C ILE A 11 -27.81 10.88 3.80
N TYR A 12 -26.91 11.61 4.47
CA TYR A 12 -25.63 11.04 4.93
C TYR A 12 -25.82 9.95 5.97
N ASN A 13 -26.76 10.12 6.92
CA ASN A 13 -27.09 9.06 7.87
C ASN A 13 -27.60 7.81 7.17
N GLN A 14 -28.47 7.96 6.17
CA GLN A 14 -29.00 6.84 5.40
C GLN A 14 -27.90 6.07 4.65
N ILE A 15 -26.97 6.78 4.00
CA ILE A 15 -25.80 6.18 3.34
C ILE A 15 -24.96 5.41 4.36
N ASN A 16 -24.68 6.03 5.51
CA ASN A 16 -23.86 5.43 6.57
C ASN A 16 -24.53 4.22 7.22
N GLU A 17 -25.85 4.24 7.42
CA GLU A 17 -26.58 3.09 7.95
C GLU A 17 -26.66 1.96 6.93
N PHE A 18 -26.86 2.25 5.64
CA PHE A 18 -26.76 1.23 4.59
C PHE A 18 -25.39 0.55 4.58
N ASN A 19 -24.32 1.34 4.63
CA ASN A 19 -22.93 0.85 4.61
C ASN A 19 -22.60 -0.11 5.77
N LYS A 20 -23.25 0.06 6.93
CA LYS A 20 -23.07 -0.81 8.11
C LYS A 20 -23.88 -2.11 8.06
N GLN A 21 -24.87 -2.21 7.17
CA GLN A 21 -25.72 -3.39 7.10
C GLN A 21 -24.92 -4.61 6.60
N PRO A 22 -25.25 -5.83 7.07
CA PRO A 22 -24.67 -7.06 6.56
C PRO A 22 -24.92 -7.20 5.04
N SER A 23 -23.86 -7.48 4.27
CA SER A 23 -23.92 -7.68 2.82
C SER A 23 -24.74 -8.90 2.38
N ASP A 24 -24.93 -9.88 3.27
CA ASP A 24 -25.82 -11.02 3.08
C ASP A 24 -26.59 -11.31 4.39
N PRO A 25 -27.84 -10.80 4.51
CA PRO A 25 -28.67 -11.00 5.70
C PRO A 25 -28.98 -12.47 6.02
N THR A 26 -28.77 -13.39 5.08
CA THR A 26 -29.03 -14.83 5.25
C THR A 26 -27.84 -15.59 5.85
N ARG A 27 -26.66 -14.96 5.94
CA ARG A 27 -25.44 -15.55 6.52
C ARG A 27 -25.12 -14.89 7.86
N ALA A 28 -25.01 -15.71 8.92
CA ALA A 28 -24.47 -15.23 10.19
C ALA A 28 -23.00 -14.80 9.99
N ASN A 29 -22.68 -13.56 10.36
CA ASN A 29 -21.35 -12.91 10.21
C ASN A 29 -20.95 -12.51 8.77
N SER A 30 -21.89 -12.21 7.87
CA SER A 30 -21.51 -11.56 6.61
C SER A 30 -20.84 -10.20 6.86
N ASP A 31 -19.77 -9.90 6.13
CA ASP A 31 -19.14 -8.58 6.19
C ASP A 31 -20.16 -7.46 5.90
N PRO A 32 -20.03 -6.27 6.51
CA PRO A 32 -20.86 -5.12 6.16
C PRO A 32 -20.72 -4.77 4.67
N PHE A 33 -21.76 -4.14 4.08
CA PHE A 33 -21.70 -3.64 2.71
C PHE A 33 -20.43 -2.82 2.45
N ALA A 34 -20.04 -1.94 3.38
CA ALA A 34 -18.81 -1.13 3.30
C ALA A 34 -17.51 -1.93 3.12
N LYS A 35 -17.48 -3.20 3.53
CA LYS A 35 -16.29 -4.07 3.50
C LYS A 35 -16.40 -5.14 2.41
N ALA A 36 -17.61 -5.61 2.12
CA ALA A 36 -17.84 -6.68 1.14
C ALA A 36 -17.81 -6.18 -0.31
N TYR A 37 -17.97 -4.88 -0.54
CA TYR A 37 -17.95 -4.28 -1.88
C TYR A 37 -17.14 -2.97 -1.87
N LEU A 38 -16.47 -2.65 -2.99
CA LEU A 38 -15.66 -1.43 -3.17
C LEU A 38 -16.54 -0.16 -3.25
N TYR A 39 -17.18 0.23 -2.16
CA TYR A 39 -17.88 1.52 -2.08
C TYR A 39 -16.92 2.67 -1.76
N VAL A 40 -17.34 3.89 -2.07
CA VAL A 40 -16.58 5.10 -1.74
C VAL A 40 -16.90 5.51 -0.31
N ASP A 41 -15.93 5.36 0.60
CA ASP A 41 -16.05 5.79 1.99
C ASP A 41 -16.35 7.30 2.10
N GLU A 42 -17.00 7.71 3.18
CA GLU A 42 -17.40 9.10 3.45
C GLU A 42 -16.20 10.05 3.42
N ALA A 43 -15.04 9.68 3.97
CA ALA A 43 -13.86 10.53 3.98
C ALA A 43 -13.31 10.74 2.56
N ILE A 44 -13.26 9.67 1.76
CA ILE A 44 -12.84 9.73 0.35
C ILE A 44 -13.83 10.57 -0.45
N ALA A 45 -15.14 10.32 -0.30
CA ALA A 45 -16.19 11.04 -1.02
C ALA A 45 -16.14 12.55 -0.74
N LYS A 46 -15.99 12.97 0.53
CA LYS A 46 -15.82 14.38 0.91
C LYS A 46 -14.58 14.99 0.30
N ASP A 47 -13.45 14.29 0.33
CA ASP A 47 -12.21 14.78 -0.25
C ASP A 47 -12.32 14.98 -1.76
N ARG A 48 -12.91 14.01 -2.48
CA ARG A 48 -13.13 14.12 -3.92
C ARG A 48 -14.15 15.20 -4.27
N ALA A 49 -15.20 15.37 -3.46
CA ALA A 49 -16.18 16.43 -3.64
C ALA A 49 -15.55 17.83 -3.52
N LYS A 50 -14.59 18.04 -2.61
CA LYS A 50 -13.84 19.31 -2.50
C LYS A 50 -13.05 19.62 -3.77
N PHE A 51 -12.44 18.61 -4.39
CA PHE A 51 -11.71 18.85 -5.65
C PHE A 51 -12.65 19.25 -6.79
N VAL A 52 -13.82 18.61 -6.89
CA VAL A 52 -14.86 19.03 -7.85
C VAL A 52 -15.32 20.45 -7.56
N ALA A 53 -15.50 20.83 -6.29
CA ALA A 53 -15.82 22.20 -5.87
C ALA A 53 -14.77 23.20 -6.38
N TYR A 54 -13.50 22.88 -6.15
CA TYR A 54 -12.37 23.68 -6.58
C TYR A 54 -12.39 23.90 -8.10
N LEU A 55 -12.63 22.86 -8.91
CA LEU A 55 -12.72 23.00 -10.37
C LEU A 55 -13.89 23.88 -10.82
N ILE A 56 -15.02 23.86 -10.12
CA ILE A 56 -16.15 24.75 -10.39
C ILE A 56 -15.78 26.20 -10.04
N GLU A 57 -15.16 26.42 -8.89
CA GLU A 57 -14.73 27.74 -8.42
C GLU A 57 -13.69 28.39 -9.37
N GLN A 58 -12.78 27.58 -9.92
CA GLN A 58 -11.81 28.02 -10.92
C GLN A 58 -12.42 28.19 -12.33
N GLY A 59 -13.70 27.86 -12.53
CA GLY A 59 -14.38 27.93 -13.82
C GLY A 59 -13.91 26.88 -14.83
N ASN A 60 -13.29 25.79 -14.37
CA ASN A 60 -12.80 24.71 -15.22
C ASN A 60 -13.93 23.77 -15.67
N ILE A 61 -14.95 23.58 -14.82
CA ILE A 61 -16.14 22.77 -15.12
C ILE A 61 -17.42 23.53 -14.75
N GLU A 62 -18.50 23.25 -15.48
CA GLU A 62 -19.81 23.87 -15.25
C GLU A 62 -20.69 22.96 -14.37
N PRO A 63 -21.46 23.53 -13.41
CA PRO A 63 -22.43 22.77 -12.64
C PRO A 63 -23.47 22.06 -13.53
N PRO A 64 -23.86 20.81 -13.21
CA PRO A 64 -24.76 20.04 -14.07
C PRO A 64 -26.23 20.41 -13.83
N LYS A 65 -27.08 20.13 -14.82
CA LYS A 65 -28.52 20.02 -14.63
C LYS A 65 -28.98 18.59 -14.45
N LYS A 66 -28.40 17.66 -15.21
CA LYS A 66 -28.71 16.23 -15.14
C LYS A 66 -27.46 15.42 -14.84
N VAL A 67 -27.54 14.55 -13.84
CA VAL A 67 -26.44 13.68 -13.43
C VAL A 67 -26.88 12.23 -13.52
N ILE A 68 -26.01 11.37 -14.03
CA ILE A 68 -26.16 9.92 -13.92
C ILE A 68 -24.94 9.33 -13.22
N ASP A 69 -25.20 8.49 -12.22
CA ASP A 69 -24.21 7.67 -11.53
C ASP A 69 -24.31 6.24 -12.06
N LEU A 70 -23.24 5.78 -12.68
CA LEU A 70 -23.15 4.47 -13.34
C LEU A 70 -22.53 3.38 -12.46
N ALA A 71 -22.24 3.68 -11.21
CA ALA A 71 -21.60 2.76 -10.27
C ALA A 71 -22.36 2.76 -8.92
N PHE A 72 -23.70 2.82 -8.98
CA PHE A 72 -24.50 3.18 -7.83
C PHE A 72 -24.64 2.04 -6.80
N GLY A 73 -23.68 2.02 -5.89
CA GLY A 73 -23.69 1.22 -4.68
C GLY A 73 -24.44 1.83 -3.50
N SER A 74 -23.72 2.62 -2.71
CA SER A 74 -24.28 3.40 -1.58
C SER A 74 -24.74 4.80 -1.98
N GLY A 75 -24.25 5.33 -3.10
CA GLY A 75 -24.49 6.70 -3.55
C GLY A 75 -23.58 7.78 -2.96
N SER A 76 -22.58 7.38 -2.17
CA SER A 76 -21.74 8.26 -1.36
C SER A 76 -21.05 9.38 -2.18
N LEU A 77 -20.31 9.03 -3.25
CA LEU A 77 -19.55 10.02 -4.03
C LEU A 77 -20.45 11.09 -4.66
N THR A 78 -21.49 10.67 -5.38
CA THR A 78 -22.43 11.57 -6.06
C THR A 78 -23.18 12.43 -5.03
N ALA A 79 -23.62 11.87 -3.91
CA ALA A 79 -24.26 12.63 -2.86
C ALA A 79 -23.35 13.74 -2.30
N HIS A 80 -22.09 13.43 -1.97
CA HIS A 80 -21.13 14.43 -1.49
C HIS A 80 -20.82 15.50 -2.53
N ILE A 81 -20.59 15.11 -3.80
CA ILE A 81 -20.35 16.06 -4.90
C ILE A 81 -21.49 17.07 -5.04
N LEU A 82 -22.75 16.62 -4.91
CA LEU A 82 -23.91 17.48 -5.10
C LEU A 82 -24.24 18.31 -3.85
N LEU A 83 -24.25 17.69 -2.68
CA LEU A 83 -24.77 18.28 -1.44
C LEU A 83 -23.75 19.19 -0.75
N ASP A 84 -22.47 18.81 -0.72
CA ASP A 84 -21.41 19.62 -0.09
C ASP A 84 -21.11 20.87 -0.91
N ASN A 85 -21.25 20.77 -2.24
CA ASN A 85 -21.03 21.88 -3.17
C ASN A 85 -22.32 22.67 -3.48
N ALA A 86 -23.44 22.34 -2.82
CA ALA A 86 -24.75 22.97 -2.97
C ALA A 86 -25.20 23.11 -4.45
N LEU A 87 -24.97 22.08 -5.26
CA LEU A 87 -25.25 22.10 -6.69
C LEU A 87 -26.75 22.00 -6.96
N ASN A 88 -27.24 22.88 -7.84
CA ASN A 88 -28.65 22.94 -8.21
C ASN A 88 -28.94 22.07 -9.44
N VAL A 89 -29.21 20.80 -9.19
CA VAL A 89 -29.55 19.81 -10.23
C VAL A 89 -31.06 19.63 -10.38
N ASP A 90 -31.48 19.34 -11.61
CA ASP A 90 -32.87 19.10 -11.97
C ASP A 90 -33.20 17.59 -11.91
N GLU A 91 -32.20 16.72 -12.14
CA GLU A 91 -32.37 15.27 -12.14
C GLU A 91 -31.07 14.54 -11.77
N VAL A 92 -31.19 13.50 -10.93
CA VAL A 92 -30.12 12.57 -10.57
C VAL A 92 -30.59 11.14 -10.82
N VAL A 93 -29.84 10.40 -11.62
CA VAL A 93 -30.13 9.01 -11.95
C VAL A 93 -29.09 8.12 -11.31
N PHE A 94 -29.53 7.26 -10.43
CA PHE A 94 -28.70 6.27 -9.75
C PHE A 94 -28.88 4.93 -10.44
N ASN A 95 -27.96 4.58 -11.33
CA ASN A 95 -28.07 3.38 -12.14
C ASN A 95 -27.15 2.28 -11.62
N ASP A 96 -27.73 1.13 -11.31
CA ASP A 96 -26.98 -0.08 -10.98
C ASP A 96 -27.73 -1.34 -11.41
N LYS A 97 -27.08 -2.23 -12.16
CA LYS A 97 -27.63 -3.50 -12.64
C LYS A 97 -28.22 -4.37 -11.52
N ASN A 98 -27.69 -4.30 -10.30
CA ASN A 98 -28.14 -5.11 -9.16
C ASN A 98 -28.72 -4.25 -8.04
N THR A 99 -29.94 -3.78 -8.24
CA THR A 99 -30.68 -2.92 -7.29
C THR A 99 -30.93 -3.55 -5.93
N ASP A 100 -30.95 -4.89 -5.82
CA ASP A 100 -31.24 -5.58 -4.56
C ASP A 100 -30.08 -5.46 -3.55
N LYS A 101 -28.90 -5.06 -4.02
CA LYS A 101 -27.67 -4.95 -3.22
C LYS A 101 -27.16 -3.52 -3.09
N THR A 102 -28.02 -2.54 -3.32
CA THR A 102 -27.67 -1.12 -3.33
C THR A 102 -28.57 -0.30 -2.42
N ASN A 103 -28.17 0.94 -2.16
CA ASN A 103 -28.92 1.86 -1.32
C ASN A 103 -30.16 2.38 -2.07
N GLN A 104 -31.17 1.52 -2.22
CA GLN A 104 -32.44 1.81 -2.89
C GLN A 104 -33.22 2.95 -2.25
N LEU A 105 -32.88 3.31 -1.02
CA LEU A 105 -33.62 4.30 -0.27
C LEU A 105 -33.02 5.69 -0.38
N ILE A 106 -31.90 5.92 -1.07
CA ILE A 106 -31.26 7.25 -1.13
C ILE A 106 -32.29 8.34 -1.51
N VAL A 107 -32.61 9.25 -0.58
CA VAL A 107 -33.66 10.25 -0.81
C VAL A 107 -33.05 11.61 -1.15
N LEU A 108 -32.77 11.88 -2.42
CA LEU A 108 -32.47 13.24 -2.91
C LEU A 108 -33.76 13.91 -3.42
N GLU A 109 -34.82 13.98 -2.61
CA GLU A 109 -36.16 14.53 -2.97
C GLU A 109 -36.68 14.10 -4.38
N THR A 110 -37.68 14.81 -4.93
CA THR A 110 -38.38 14.45 -6.19
C THR A 110 -37.53 14.48 -7.47
N ILE A 111 -36.22 14.68 -7.35
CA ILE A 111 -35.28 14.81 -8.47
C ILE A 111 -34.43 13.55 -8.68
N SER A 112 -34.51 12.56 -7.78
CA SER A 112 -33.75 11.30 -7.91
C SER A 112 -34.59 10.14 -8.42
N LYS A 113 -33.99 9.29 -9.27
CA LYS A 113 -34.55 8.01 -9.70
C LYS A 113 -33.49 6.90 -9.67
N VAL A 114 -33.90 5.70 -9.30
CA VAL A 114 -33.04 4.50 -9.34
C VAL A 114 -33.40 3.66 -10.57
N THR A 115 -32.39 3.24 -11.32
CA THR A 115 -32.53 2.41 -12.54
C THR A 115 -31.57 1.23 -12.49
N ASN A 116 -31.78 0.23 -13.34
CA ASN A 116 -31.00 -1.01 -13.34
C ASN A 116 -30.49 -1.44 -14.73
N GLU A 117 -30.21 -0.46 -15.58
CA GLU A 117 -29.70 -0.70 -16.93
C GLU A 117 -28.28 -1.27 -16.89
N ASP A 118 -28.01 -2.31 -17.68
CA ASP A 118 -26.66 -2.85 -17.87
C ASP A 118 -25.95 -2.09 -18.99
N PHE A 119 -24.92 -1.32 -18.62
CA PHE A 119 -24.12 -0.53 -19.55
C PHE A 119 -23.19 -1.35 -20.46
N LEU A 120 -23.13 -2.67 -20.30
CA LEU A 120 -22.52 -3.58 -21.27
C LEU A 120 -23.52 -4.19 -22.26
N GLU A 121 -24.82 -4.02 -22.02
CA GLU A 121 -25.92 -4.45 -22.88
C GLU A 121 -26.65 -3.24 -23.49
N GLY A 122 -27.66 -3.44 -24.32
CA GLY A 122 -28.38 -2.33 -24.96
C GLY A 122 -29.20 -1.52 -23.96
N LEU A 123 -29.03 -0.20 -23.94
CA LEU A 123 -29.80 0.71 -23.07
C LEU A 123 -31.24 0.94 -23.59
N SER A 124 -32.19 1.03 -22.66
CA SER A 124 -33.59 1.33 -22.96
C SER A 124 -33.90 2.83 -23.10
N THR A 125 -33.03 3.70 -22.58
CA THR A 125 -33.20 5.16 -22.53
C THR A 125 -32.36 5.88 -23.58
N SER A 126 -32.87 7.02 -24.07
CA SER A 126 -32.15 7.96 -24.93
C SER A 126 -31.92 9.32 -24.26
N GLU A 127 -32.11 9.40 -22.95
CA GLU A 127 -31.88 10.62 -22.18
C GLU A 127 -30.39 10.98 -22.14
N ARG A 128 -30.10 12.29 -22.16
CA ARG A 128 -28.75 12.82 -22.14
C ARG A 128 -28.46 13.48 -20.79
N TYR A 129 -27.27 13.22 -20.25
CA TYR A 129 -26.81 13.74 -18.96
C TYR A 129 -25.61 14.67 -19.14
N ASP A 130 -25.53 15.68 -18.27
CA ASP A 130 -24.43 16.65 -18.27
C ASP A 130 -23.22 16.07 -17.57
N TRP A 131 -23.43 15.43 -16.42
CA TRP A 131 -22.38 14.74 -15.69
C TRP A 131 -22.64 13.24 -15.66
N VAL A 132 -21.58 12.48 -15.96
CA VAL A 132 -21.54 11.03 -15.79
C VAL A 132 -20.54 10.72 -14.70
N VAL A 133 -21.03 10.26 -13.54
CA VAL A 133 -20.20 9.79 -12.43
C VAL A 133 -20.02 8.28 -12.59
N PHE A 134 -18.78 7.81 -12.57
CA PHE A 134 -18.49 6.40 -12.80
C PHE A 134 -17.23 5.92 -12.06
N ASN A 135 -17.23 4.67 -11.64
CA ASN A 135 -16.10 3.91 -11.09
C ASN A 135 -16.02 2.58 -11.87
N PRO A 136 -14.84 2.10 -12.28
CA PRO A 136 -14.65 1.03 -13.27
C PRO A 136 -15.25 -0.37 -13.01
N GLN A 137 -16.18 -0.57 -12.07
CA GLN A 137 -17.03 -1.77 -12.02
C GLN A 137 -18.05 -1.73 -13.18
N ILE A 138 -17.66 -2.15 -14.39
CA ILE A 138 -18.52 -1.91 -15.55
C ILE A 138 -19.86 -2.67 -15.41
N GLY A 139 -20.97 -1.96 -15.65
CA GLY A 139 -22.30 -2.54 -15.71
C GLY A 139 -22.87 -2.93 -14.34
N GLY A 140 -22.45 -2.30 -13.23
CA GLY A 140 -23.01 -2.54 -11.89
C GLY A 140 -22.71 -3.93 -11.33
N GLY A 141 -21.55 -4.51 -11.69
CA GLY A 141 -21.11 -5.82 -11.20
C GLY A 141 -20.49 -5.77 -9.80
N TYR A 142 -21.05 -6.57 -8.88
CA TYR A 142 -20.62 -6.70 -7.47
C TYR A 142 -19.65 -7.86 -7.22
N THR A 143 -18.47 -7.88 -7.84
CA THR A 143 -17.48 -8.96 -7.58
C THR A 143 -16.11 -8.40 -7.23
N ASP A 144 -15.71 -8.56 -5.96
CA ASP A 144 -14.33 -8.58 -5.41
C ASP A 144 -13.30 -7.60 -6.01
N GLY A 145 -13.75 -6.46 -6.55
CA GLY A 145 -12.91 -5.42 -7.13
C GLY A 145 -12.41 -5.61 -8.55
N GLU A 146 -12.93 -6.57 -9.32
CA GLU A 146 -12.58 -6.69 -10.75
C GLU A 146 -13.42 -5.73 -11.61
N SER A 147 -12.76 -4.93 -12.44
CA SER A 147 -13.43 -3.96 -13.32
C SER A 147 -14.24 -4.61 -14.45
N GLY A 148 -13.98 -5.88 -14.77
CA GLY A 148 -14.51 -6.53 -15.97
C GLY A 148 -14.00 -5.92 -17.29
N LEU A 149 -13.07 -4.94 -17.22
CA LEU A 149 -12.35 -4.37 -18.36
C LEU A 149 -11.21 -5.30 -18.76
N GLU A 150 -10.96 -5.42 -20.06
CA GLU A 150 -9.82 -6.17 -20.55
C GLU A 150 -8.50 -5.54 -20.07
N SER A 151 -7.64 -6.34 -19.41
CA SER A 151 -6.31 -5.91 -19.00
C SER A 151 -5.35 -5.90 -20.19
N GLY A 152 -4.65 -4.76 -20.39
CA GLY A 152 -3.59 -4.64 -21.40
C GLY A 152 -4.05 -4.50 -22.86
N SER A 153 -5.29 -4.09 -23.12
CA SER A 153 -5.74 -3.72 -24.48
C SER A 153 -5.25 -2.32 -24.84
N GLU A 154 -4.34 -2.21 -25.81
CA GLU A 154 -3.96 -0.91 -26.39
C GLU A 154 -5.05 -0.43 -27.34
N ILE A 155 -5.53 0.80 -27.12
CA ILE A 155 -6.46 1.48 -28.02
C ILE A 155 -5.66 2.34 -28.97
N GLN A 156 -5.95 2.20 -30.25
CA GLN A 156 -5.38 3.05 -31.28
C GLN A 156 -6.38 4.14 -31.65
N LEU A 157 -6.02 5.39 -31.41
CA LEU A 157 -6.78 6.57 -31.83
C LEU A 157 -6.09 7.25 -33.00
N SER A 158 -6.86 7.61 -34.03
CA SER A 158 -6.33 8.24 -35.23
C SER A 158 -7.43 8.88 -36.05
N GLU A 159 -7.14 10.07 -36.60
CA GLU A 159 -8.00 10.74 -37.58
C GLU A 159 -7.83 10.18 -39.01
N LEU A 160 -6.75 9.43 -39.26
CA LEU A 160 -6.53 8.78 -40.55
C LEU A 160 -7.53 7.62 -40.76
N PRO A 161 -8.00 7.39 -42.00
CA PRO A 161 -8.74 6.19 -42.36
C PRO A 161 -7.98 4.93 -41.94
N ILE A 162 -8.70 3.91 -41.46
CA ILE A 162 -8.06 2.69 -40.96
C ILE A 162 -7.24 1.99 -42.06
N GLU A 163 -7.68 2.06 -43.32
CA GLU A 163 -6.98 1.51 -44.47
C GLU A 163 -5.57 2.10 -44.62
N ASP A 164 -5.42 3.41 -44.38
CA ASP A 164 -4.15 4.10 -44.46
C ASP A 164 -3.26 3.76 -43.26
N PHE A 165 -3.84 3.57 -42.08
CA PHE A 165 -3.11 3.08 -40.92
C PHE A 165 -2.59 1.65 -41.14
N LEU A 166 -3.42 0.74 -41.65
CA LEU A 166 -3.05 -0.64 -41.93
C LEU A 166 -1.88 -0.69 -42.94
N LYS A 167 -1.93 0.12 -43.99
CA LYS A 167 -0.87 0.19 -45.02
C LYS A 167 0.40 0.86 -44.50
N ASN A 168 0.28 2.04 -43.89
CA ASN A 168 1.43 2.91 -43.62
C ASN A 168 2.07 2.65 -42.25
N LYS A 169 1.31 2.24 -41.23
CA LYS A 169 1.79 2.02 -39.87
C LYS A 169 1.99 0.54 -39.53
N LEU A 170 1.05 -0.32 -39.90
CA LEU A 170 1.18 -1.77 -39.67
C LEU A 170 1.88 -2.51 -40.81
N SER A 171 2.16 -1.82 -41.93
CA SER A 171 2.84 -2.39 -43.11
C SER A 171 2.15 -3.68 -43.55
N VAL A 172 0.83 -3.64 -43.69
CA VAL A 172 0.03 -4.73 -44.27
C VAL A 172 0.35 -4.81 -45.77
N ASP A 173 0.87 -5.96 -46.19
CA ASP A 173 1.47 -6.22 -47.52
C ASP A 173 0.62 -7.13 -48.41
N PHE A 174 -0.61 -7.42 -48.00
CA PHE A 174 -1.61 -8.20 -48.74
C PHE A 174 -2.84 -7.36 -49.07
N ASN A 175 -3.65 -7.79 -50.04
CA ASN A 175 -4.90 -7.08 -50.33
C ASN A 175 -5.93 -7.33 -49.22
N PHE A 176 -6.68 -6.30 -48.87
CA PHE A 176 -7.73 -6.42 -47.86
C PHE A 176 -8.93 -5.54 -48.21
N SER A 177 -10.08 -5.91 -47.67
CA SER A 177 -11.28 -5.07 -47.63
C SER A 177 -11.66 -4.83 -46.18
N VAL A 178 -12.18 -3.63 -45.91
CA VAL A 178 -12.64 -3.21 -44.59
C VAL A 178 -14.15 -3.02 -44.66
N ASN A 179 -14.87 -3.61 -43.71
CA ASN A 179 -16.29 -3.38 -43.52
C ASN A 179 -16.54 -2.89 -42.09
N THR A 180 -17.15 -1.72 -41.94
CA THR A 180 -17.48 -1.13 -40.64
C THR A 180 -18.96 -1.30 -40.36
N ASP A 181 -19.28 -1.94 -39.24
CA ASP A 181 -20.62 -2.00 -38.67
C ASP A 181 -20.73 -0.93 -37.59
N GLU A 182 -21.39 0.18 -37.93
CA GLU A 182 -21.64 1.30 -37.04
C GLU A 182 -22.55 0.93 -35.87
N SER A 183 -23.48 -0.01 -36.09
CA SER A 183 -24.43 -0.41 -35.06
C SER A 183 -23.74 -1.26 -33.99
N GLU A 184 -22.85 -2.16 -34.39
CA GLU A 184 -22.13 -3.04 -33.47
C GLU A 184 -20.77 -2.48 -33.02
N ARG A 185 -20.37 -1.30 -33.52
CA ARG A 185 -19.03 -0.72 -33.39
C ARG A 185 -17.94 -1.75 -33.68
N CYS A 186 -18.03 -2.40 -34.83
CA CYS A 186 -17.08 -3.43 -35.23
C CYS A 186 -16.52 -3.16 -36.62
N ILE A 187 -15.21 -3.28 -36.77
CA ILE A 187 -14.52 -3.23 -38.05
C ILE A 187 -14.06 -4.65 -38.41
N THR A 188 -14.51 -5.16 -39.55
CA THR A 188 -14.10 -6.46 -40.07
C THR A 188 -13.14 -6.29 -41.24
N ILE A 189 -11.93 -6.81 -41.10
CA ILE A 189 -10.89 -6.83 -42.13
C ILE A 189 -10.85 -8.20 -42.79
N THR A 190 -11.06 -8.28 -44.11
CA THR A 190 -11.03 -9.55 -44.84
C THR A 190 -10.01 -9.52 -45.97
N SER A 191 -9.36 -10.65 -46.22
CA SER A 191 -8.41 -10.83 -47.32
C SER A 191 -8.60 -12.22 -47.94
N ASP A 192 -8.77 -12.28 -49.25
CA ASP A 192 -8.92 -13.55 -49.99
C ASP A 192 -7.55 -14.17 -50.38
N ASP A 193 -6.48 -13.38 -50.32
CA ASP A 193 -5.12 -13.72 -50.77
C ASP A 193 -4.12 -13.93 -49.62
N ALA A 194 -4.41 -13.45 -48.40
CA ALA A 194 -3.58 -13.67 -47.21
C ALA A 194 -3.96 -14.94 -46.45
N THR A 195 -2.97 -15.64 -45.89
CA THR A 195 -3.22 -16.75 -44.96
C THR A 195 -3.65 -16.24 -43.58
N LYS A 196 -4.36 -17.07 -42.81
CA LYS A 196 -4.71 -16.78 -41.40
C LYS A 196 -3.49 -16.35 -40.57
N GLN A 197 -2.35 -17.02 -40.76
CA GLN A 197 -1.12 -16.72 -40.04
C GLN A 197 -0.54 -15.35 -40.42
N ALA A 198 -0.55 -15.00 -41.71
CA ALA A 198 -0.11 -13.68 -42.17
C ALA A 198 -0.97 -12.55 -41.60
N MET A 199 -2.31 -12.69 -41.66
CA MET A 199 -3.22 -11.70 -41.07
C MET A 199 -3.04 -11.59 -39.55
N SER A 200 -2.95 -12.72 -38.84
CA SER A 200 -2.78 -12.72 -37.38
C SER A 200 -1.48 -12.05 -36.96
N SER A 201 -0.38 -12.25 -37.70
CA SER A 201 0.91 -11.62 -37.40
C SER A 201 0.87 -10.09 -37.46
N LYS A 202 -0.03 -9.51 -38.27
CA LYS A 202 -0.17 -8.06 -38.47
C LYS A 202 -1.29 -7.43 -37.63
N LEU A 203 -2.41 -8.13 -37.47
CA LEU A 203 -3.65 -7.57 -36.93
C LEU A 203 -3.96 -8.00 -35.49
N SER A 204 -3.37 -9.08 -34.97
CA SER A 204 -3.70 -9.60 -33.63
C SER A 204 -3.47 -8.60 -32.48
N LYS A 205 -2.56 -7.63 -32.66
CA LYS A 205 -2.28 -6.57 -31.68
C LYS A 205 -3.27 -5.40 -31.77
N LEU A 206 -3.88 -5.18 -32.93
CA LEU A 206 -4.86 -4.13 -33.13
C LEU A 206 -6.23 -4.66 -32.70
N LYS A 207 -6.54 -4.57 -31.41
CA LYS A 207 -7.81 -5.05 -30.85
C LYS A 207 -8.93 -4.01 -30.98
N ILE A 208 -8.61 -2.74 -30.71
CA ILE A 208 -9.56 -1.63 -30.69
C ILE A 208 -9.00 -0.47 -31.51
N TRP A 209 -9.78 0.06 -32.45
CA TRP A 209 -9.46 1.21 -33.29
C TRP A 209 -10.56 2.26 -33.19
N ASN A 210 -10.27 3.47 -32.70
CA ASN A 210 -11.28 4.54 -32.50
C ASN A 210 -12.54 4.05 -31.75
N TYR A 211 -12.37 3.15 -30.78
CA TYR A 211 -13.48 2.45 -30.07
C TYR A 211 -14.39 1.59 -30.94
N TYR A 212 -13.84 1.00 -32.01
CA TYR A 212 -14.42 -0.12 -32.74
C TYR A 212 -13.61 -1.38 -32.49
N ASP A 213 -14.28 -2.50 -32.24
CA ASP A 213 -13.64 -3.80 -32.14
C ASP A 213 -13.14 -4.23 -33.52
N VAL A 214 -11.84 -4.52 -33.64
CA VAL A 214 -11.22 -4.93 -34.90
C VAL A 214 -11.19 -6.45 -34.98
N LEU A 215 -11.95 -6.99 -35.93
CA LEU A 215 -12.05 -8.41 -36.23
C LEU A 215 -11.45 -8.69 -37.62
N TYR A 216 -10.91 -9.88 -37.85
CA TYR A 216 -10.33 -10.22 -39.15
C TYR A 216 -10.53 -11.67 -39.55
N ARG A 217 -10.53 -11.95 -40.87
CA ARG A 217 -10.55 -13.32 -41.40
C ARG A 217 -9.87 -13.43 -42.77
N SER A 218 -9.33 -14.62 -43.03
CA SER A 218 -8.77 -15.01 -44.32
C SER A 218 -9.85 -15.75 -45.14
N GLY A 219 -10.27 -15.19 -46.27
CA GLY A 219 -11.35 -15.72 -47.12
C GLY A 219 -12.63 -16.04 -46.32
N THR A 220 -13.07 -17.30 -46.41
CA THR A 220 -14.26 -17.83 -45.69
C THR A 220 -13.94 -18.43 -44.33
N SER A 221 -12.72 -18.23 -43.81
CA SER A 221 -12.35 -18.74 -42.48
C SER A 221 -13.14 -18.07 -41.35
N LYS A 222 -13.07 -18.68 -40.16
CA LYS A 222 -13.69 -18.15 -38.96
C LYS A 222 -13.15 -16.75 -38.66
N LEU A 223 -14.04 -15.87 -38.22
CA LEU A 223 -13.69 -14.53 -37.76
C LEU A 223 -12.85 -14.61 -36.48
N GLU A 224 -11.70 -13.92 -36.49
CA GLU A 224 -10.75 -13.84 -35.39
C GLU A 224 -10.85 -12.48 -34.71
N GLY A 225 -10.68 -12.46 -33.37
CA GLY A 225 -10.90 -11.30 -32.51
C GLY A 225 -12.14 -11.46 -31.63
N ASN A 226 -12.29 -10.59 -30.63
CA ASN A 226 -13.38 -10.63 -29.66
C ASN A 226 -14.02 -9.23 -29.54
N LYS A 227 -15.33 -9.20 -29.30
CA LYS A 227 -16.02 -7.96 -28.93
C LYS A 227 -15.67 -7.58 -27.49
N THR A 228 -15.17 -6.37 -27.26
CA THR A 228 -14.65 -5.96 -25.96
C THR A 228 -15.70 -5.25 -25.11
N ASN A 229 -15.58 -5.38 -23.78
CA ASN A 229 -16.41 -4.66 -22.83
C ASN A 229 -16.13 -3.14 -22.88
N ILE A 230 -14.89 -2.75 -23.22
CA ILE A 230 -14.52 -1.35 -23.51
C ILE A 230 -15.41 -0.77 -24.60
N VAL A 231 -15.52 -1.42 -25.75
CA VAL A 231 -16.31 -0.91 -26.89
C VAL A 231 -17.80 -0.91 -26.59
N ARG A 232 -18.31 -1.95 -25.90
CA ARG A 232 -19.73 -2.01 -25.47
C ARG A 232 -20.08 -0.86 -24.55
N PHE A 233 -19.26 -0.61 -23.52
CA PHE A 233 -19.47 0.51 -22.60
C PHE A 233 -19.45 1.84 -23.35
N ARG A 234 -18.45 2.06 -24.22
CA ARG A 234 -18.30 3.30 -24.98
C ARG A 234 -19.48 3.54 -25.92
N LYS A 235 -20.00 2.50 -26.57
CA LYS A 235 -21.20 2.57 -27.38
C LYS A 235 -22.37 3.13 -26.58
N ASN A 236 -22.59 2.64 -25.37
CA ASN A 236 -23.69 3.05 -24.51
C ASN A 236 -23.47 4.42 -23.87
N LEU A 237 -22.25 4.73 -23.44
CA LEU A 237 -21.90 6.06 -22.94
C LEU A 237 -22.19 7.13 -24.00
N ASP A 238 -21.79 6.92 -25.24
CA ASP A 238 -22.03 7.87 -26.33
C ASP A 238 -23.53 8.02 -26.68
N LEU A 239 -24.43 7.17 -26.16
CA LEU A 239 -25.89 7.30 -26.29
C LEU A 239 -26.52 8.16 -25.19
N ILE A 240 -25.83 8.39 -24.07
CA ILE A 240 -26.37 9.08 -22.89
C ILE A 240 -25.63 10.38 -22.55
N VAL A 241 -24.58 10.73 -23.27
CA VAL A 241 -23.81 11.96 -23.06
C VAL A 241 -24.08 13.00 -24.13
N ASN A 242 -24.05 14.29 -23.77
CA ASN A 242 -24.11 15.40 -24.73
C ASN A 242 -22.70 15.87 -25.15
N ASP A 243 -22.57 16.74 -26.14
CA ASP A 243 -21.23 17.16 -26.64
C ASP A 243 -20.39 17.96 -25.63
N GLN A 244 -21.02 18.50 -24.57
CA GLN A 244 -20.36 19.30 -23.51
C GLN A 244 -20.33 18.57 -22.15
N HIS A 245 -20.60 17.27 -22.14
CA HIS A 245 -20.66 16.51 -20.90
C HIS A 245 -19.31 16.49 -20.18
N THR A 246 -19.39 16.31 -18.86
CA THR A 246 -18.24 16.07 -18.01
C THR A 246 -18.32 14.65 -17.45
N VAL A 247 -17.24 13.89 -17.60
CA VAL A 247 -17.08 12.59 -16.95
C VAL A 247 -16.33 12.79 -15.65
N ILE A 248 -16.89 12.31 -14.55
CA ILE A 248 -16.24 12.25 -13.24
C ILE A 248 -15.93 10.78 -12.97
N PHE A 249 -14.67 10.41 -13.13
CA PHE A 249 -14.19 9.04 -13.01
C PHE A 249 -13.37 8.87 -11.72
N LEU A 250 -13.77 7.95 -10.85
CA LEU A 250 -12.99 7.55 -9.68
C LEU A 250 -12.40 6.16 -9.92
N GLY A 251 -11.08 6.03 -10.04
CA GLY A 251 -10.47 4.73 -10.34
C GLY A 251 -8.99 4.77 -10.65
N ASP A 252 -8.46 3.68 -11.18
CA ASP A 252 -7.06 3.59 -11.62
C ASP A 252 -6.84 4.31 -12.95
N GLU A 253 -5.70 4.99 -13.08
CA GLU A 253 -5.29 5.69 -14.30
C GLU A 253 -5.33 4.82 -15.55
N LYS A 254 -4.94 3.54 -15.45
CA LYS A 254 -4.96 2.59 -16.57
C LYS A 254 -6.37 2.42 -17.16
N HIS A 255 -7.39 2.37 -16.32
CA HIS A 255 -8.77 2.19 -16.77
C HIS A 255 -9.32 3.49 -17.35
N PHE A 256 -8.98 4.64 -16.74
CA PHE A 256 -9.32 5.94 -17.28
C PHE A 256 -8.73 6.13 -18.69
N ARG A 257 -7.43 5.87 -18.86
CA ARG A 257 -6.73 5.99 -20.15
C ARG A 257 -7.32 5.10 -21.24
N ILE A 258 -7.85 3.93 -20.89
CA ILE A 258 -8.50 3.04 -21.85
C ILE A 258 -9.91 3.55 -22.19
N LEU A 259 -10.69 4.01 -21.21
CA LEU A 259 -12.09 4.40 -21.48
C LEU A 259 -12.25 5.82 -22.04
N PHE A 260 -11.27 6.69 -21.84
CA PHE A 260 -11.39 8.12 -22.12
C PHE A 260 -10.15 8.67 -22.84
N ALA A 261 -9.44 7.84 -23.61
CA ALA A 261 -8.30 8.26 -24.43
C ALA A 261 -8.65 9.40 -25.42
N ASP A 262 -9.92 9.50 -25.83
CA ASP A 262 -10.46 10.52 -26.74
C ASP A 262 -10.88 11.82 -26.04
N TYR A 263 -10.59 11.99 -24.74
CA TYR A 263 -10.95 13.18 -23.98
C TYR A 263 -9.72 14.08 -23.86
N PRO A 264 -9.67 15.20 -24.60
CA PRO A 264 -8.49 16.06 -24.66
C PRO A 264 -8.26 16.83 -23.36
N ASN A 265 -9.32 17.25 -22.67
CA ASN A 265 -9.21 18.07 -21.46
C ASN A 265 -9.48 17.22 -20.22
N VAL A 266 -8.46 17.02 -19.39
CA VAL A 266 -8.52 16.17 -18.20
C VAL A 266 -7.93 16.89 -16.99
N TYR A 267 -8.69 16.94 -15.89
CA TYR A 267 -8.22 17.35 -14.57
C TYR A 267 -8.05 16.11 -13.71
N ARG A 268 -6.80 15.78 -13.35
CA ARG A 268 -6.44 14.60 -12.55
C ARG A 268 -6.09 15.03 -11.14
N TYR A 269 -6.78 14.49 -10.14
CA TYR A 269 -6.43 14.65 -8.74
C TYR A 269 -5.70 13.40 -8.22
N MET A 270 -4.40 13.57 -7.96
CA MET A 270 -3.46 12.54 -7.50
C MET A 270 -3.55 12.35 -5.99
N ALA A 271 -4.72 11.95 -5.51
CA ALA A 271 -4.96 11.66 -4.11
C ALA A 271 -4.35 10.31 -3.68
N ASP A 272 -4.19 10.07 -2.37
CA ASP A 272 -4.07 8.70 -1.86
C ASP A 272 -5.39 8.00 -2.14
N GLY A 273 -5.36 6.76 -2.62
CA GLY A 273 -6.56 6.10 -3.09
C GLY A 273 -6.54 5.71 -4.55
N LYS A 274 -7.73 5.29 -4.98
CA LYS A 274 -8.24 5.59 -6.32
C LYS A 274 -8.21 7.10 -6.56
N GLU A 275 -7.66 7.48 -7.71
CA GLU A 275 -7.56 8.87 -8.15
C GLU A 275 -8.89 9.33 -8.75
N LEU A 276 -9.12 10.66 -8.76
CA LEU A 276 -10.27 11.26 -9.42
C LEU A 276 -9.84 11.95 -10.71
N PHE A 277 -10.53 11.63 -11.80
CA PHE A 277 -10.33 12.25 -13.10
C PHE A 277 -11.62 12.95 -13.52
N VAL A 278 -11.52 14.22 -13.89
CA VAL A 278 -12.64 15.01 -14.41
C VAL A 278 -12.31 15.36 -15.85
N ALA A 279 -13.05 14.78 -16.80
CA ALA A 279 -12.69 14.79 -18.22
C ALA A 279 -13.80 15.38 -19.09
N LYS A 280 -13.41 16.11 -20.13
CA LYS A 280 -14.32 16.74 -21.10
C LYS A 280 -13.88 16.41 -22.53
N LYS A 281 -14.85 16.20 -23.43
CA LYS A 281 -14.60 16.07 -24.88
C LYS A 281 -14.28 17.42 -25.54
N SER A 282 -14.55 18.53 -24.86
CA SER A 282 -14.28 19.89 -25.33
C SER A 282 -13.11 20.53 -24.57
N GLY A 283 -12.36 21.39 -25.26
CA GLY A 283 -11.23 22.14 -24.70
C GLY A 283 -9.88 21.79 -25.33
N GLU A 284 -8.83 22.39 -24.79
CA GLU A 284 -7.45 22.11 -25.21
C GLU A 284 -7.03 20.69 -24.80
N ASP A 285 -6.21 20.04 -25.62
CA ASP A 285 -5.57 18.77 -25.31
C ASP A 285 -4.53 18.97 -24.21
N LYS A 286 -4.98 18.89 -22.97
CA LYS A 286 -4.21 19.11 -21.76
C LYS A 286 -4.73 18.24 -20.63
N THR A 287 -3.83 17.44 -20.05
CA THR A 287 -4.03 16.84 -18.73
C THR A 287 -3.38 17.72 -17.67
N THR A 288 -4.17 18.26 -16.75
CA THR A 288 -3.71 19.07 -15.62
C THR A 288 -3.78 18.24 -14.34
N CYS A 289 -2.64 18.02 -13.69
CA CYS A 289 -2.55 17.19 -12.49
C CYS A 289 -2.55 18.05 -11.22
N PHE A 290 -3.24 17.62 -10.17
CA PHE A 290 -3.35 18.32 -8.90
C PHE A 290 -3.00 17.40 -7.73
N GLU A 291 -2.46 18.00 -6.68
CA GLU A 291 -2.27 17.39 -5.36
C GLU A 291 -2.85 18.29 -4.29
N LEU A 292 -3.26 17.69 -3.17
CA LEU A 292 -3.66 18.43 -1.98
C LEU A 292 -2.43 18.58 -1.07
N LEU A 293 -1.89 19.79 -0.98
CA LEU A 293 -0.75 20.14 -0.13
C LEU A 293 -1.18 21.24 0.84
N ASP A 294 -0.97 21.02 2.14
CA ASP A 294 -1.35 21.95 3.21
C ASP A 294 -2.81 22.45 3.13
N GLY A 295 -3.71 21.58 2.66
CA GLY A 295 -5.14 21.89 2.51
C GLY A 295 -5.52 22.69 1.26
N GLN A 296 -4.59 22.89 0.31
CA GLN A 296 -4.84 23.56 -0.97
C GLN A 296 -4.53 22.66 -2.16
N PHE A 297 -5.34 22.79 -3.22
CA PHE A 297 -5.08 22.08 -4.48
C PHE A 297 -4.01 22.82 -5.28
N VAL A 298 -2.89 22.17 -5.53
CA VAL A 298 -1.73 22.72 -6.24
C VAL A 298 -1.53 21.96 -7.55
N GLU A 299 -1.35 22.67 -8.66
CA GLU A 299 -1.04 22.07 -9.97
C GLU A 299 0.38 21.48 -9.93
N ASN A 300 0.49 20.18 -10.22
CA ASN A 300 1.75 19.48 -10.33
C ASN A 300 2.12 19.27 -11.81
N GLN A 301 3.19 19.95 -12.23
CA GLN A 301 3.71 19.89 -13.60
C GLN A 301 4.46 18.60 -13.94
N SER A 302 4.89 17.83 -12.94
CA SER A 302 5.64 16.58 -13.13
C SER A 302 4.76 15.36 -13.45
N GLY A 303 3.46 15.44 -13.18
CA GLY A 303 2.52 14.32 -13.34
C GLY A 303 2.83 13.12 -12.44
N LYS A 304 3.64 13.31 -11.39
CA LYS A 304 4.02 12.30 -10.41
C LYS A 304 3.81 12.83 -9.00
N LYS A 305 3.23 11.99 -8.13
CA LYS A 305 2.92 12.39 -6.76
C LYS A 305 4.17 12.88 -6.01
N SER A 306 4.17 14.11 -5.48
CA SER A 306 5.23 14.59 -4.60
C SER A 306 5.15 13.85 -3.24
N GLY A 307 6.29 13.39 -2.72
CA GLY A 307 6.32 12.44 -1.59
C GLY A 307 5.67 12.95 -0.30
N LEU A 308 4.87 12.07 0.32
CA LEU A 308 4.25 12.11 1.67
C LEU A 308 4.19 13.49 2.36
N GLY A 309 3.15 14.25 2.00
CA GLY A 309 2.59 15.28 2.87
C GLY A 309 1.68 14.64 3.93
N ASN A 310 1.84 15.07 5.19
CA ASN A 310 1.09 14.60 6.34
C ASN A 310 -0.43 14.81 6.17
N SER A 311 -1.18 13.71 6.10
CA SER A 311 -2.55 13.66 6.62
C SER A 311 -2.81 12.26 7.19
N GLU A 312 -3.27 12.24 8.44
CA GLU A 312 -3.59 11.03 9.17
C GLU A 312 -4.72 10.25 8.48
N LEU A 313 -4.60 8.91 8.53
CA LEU A 313 -5.63 7.91 8.24
C LEU A 313 -6.07 7.75 6.77
N GLY A 314 -5.12 7.38 5.91
CA GLY A 314 -5.37 6.66 4.66
C GLY A 314 -5.05 5.17 4.81
N SER A 315 -5.99 4.30 4.43
CA SER A 315 -6.05 2.86 4.73
C SER A 315 -4.80 2.05 4.37
N LEU A 316 -4.37 1.24 5.34
CA LEU A 316 -3.33 0.20 5.35
C LEU A 316 -3.30 -0.72 4.09
N GLU A 317 -4.40 -0.80 3.33
CA GLU A 317 -4.53 -1.62 2.11
C GLU A 317 -3.75 -1.08 0.90
N GLU A 318 -3.51 0.22 0.80
CA GLU A 318 -2.80 0.79 -0.35
C GLU A 318 -1.28 0.75 -0.21
N LEU A 319 -0.78 0.84 1.03
CA LEU A 319 0.63 0.57 1.32
C LEU A 319 1.02 -0.88 0.96
N MET A 320 0.08 -1.83 1.09
CA MET A 320 0.28 -3.23 0.72
C MET A 320 0.31 -3.45 -0.81
N LEU A 321 -0.40 -2.63 -1.59
CA LEU A 321 -0.38 -2.67 -3.07
C LEU A 321 0.89 -2.03 -3.66
N GLY A 322 1.36 -0.93 -3.08
CA GLY A 322 2.63 -0.29 -3.46
C GLY A 322 3.87 -1.13 -3.15
N LEU A 323 3.83 -1.88 -2.04
CA LEU A 323 4.85 -2.87 -1.70
C LEU A 323 4.87 -4.03 -2.70
N ASN A 324 3.71 -4.50 -3.19
CA ASN A 324 3.62 -5.56 -4.20
C ASN A 324 4.16 -5.16 -5.58
N GLN A 325 4.02 -3.91 -6.01
CA GLN A 325 4.62 -3.44 -7.28
C GLN A 325 6.14 -3.25 -7.18
N SER A 326 6.64 -2.84 -6.02
CA SER A 326 8.08 -2.81 -5.77
C SER A 326 8.65 -4.23 -5.72
N LEU A 327 7.92 -5.19 -5.12
CA LEU A 327 8.24 -6.63 -5.11
C LEU A 327 8.23 -7.27 -6.51
N LEU A 328 7.35 -6.83 -7.41
CA LEU A 328 7.35 -7.27 -8.82
C LEU A 328 8.61 -6.78 -9.57
N GLY A 329 9.04 -5.54 -9.32
CA GLY A 329 10.32 -5.03 -9.83
C GLY A 329 11.53 -5.80 -9.29
N PHE A 330 11.47 -6.27 -8.04
CA PHE A 330 12.48 -7.17 -7.46
C PHE A 330 12.44 -8.59 -8.05
N GLN A 331 11.25 -9.11 -8.40
CA GLN A 331 11.10 -10.40 -9.07
C GLN A 331 11.60 -10.39 -10.52
N ASP A 332 11.37 -9.31 -11.26
CA ASP A 332 11.90 -9.15 -12.62
C ASP A 332 13.43 -8.93 -12.63
N TYR A 333 13.97 -8.21 -11.63
CA TYR A 333 15.41 -8.05 -11.47
C TYR A 333 16.11 -9.37 -11.08
N ALA A 334 15.48 -10.16 -10.19
CA ALA A 334 15.97 -11.48 -9.79
C ALA A 334 15.86 -12.52 -10.92
N GLN A 335 14.85 -12.43 -11.80
CA GLN A 335 14.72 -13.28 -12.99
C GLN A 335 15.72 -12.90 -14.09
N GLN A 336 16.13 -11.63 -14.20
CA GLN A 336 17.05 -11.16 -15.24
C GLN A 336 18.54 -11.23 -14.85
N ASN A 337 18.88 -11.41 -13.57
CA ASN A 337 20.26 -11.61 -13.11
C ASN A 337 20.40 -12.76 -12.09
N PRO A 338 20.27 -14.03 -12.54
CA PRO A 338 20.36 -15.17 -11.63
C PRO A 338 21.79 -15.42 -11.08
N PHE A 339 22.84 -14.84 -11.68
CA PHE A 339 24.23 -14.99 -11.23
C PHE A 339 25.11 -13.77 -11.56
N GLY A 340 25.05 -12.71 -10.75
CA GLY A 340 25.97 -11.57 -10.87
C GLY A 340 27.31 -11.82 -10.17
N LYS A 341 28.31 -12.33 -10.90
CA LYS A 341 29.72 -12.27 -10.48
C LYS A 341 30.14 -10.80 -10.34
N LEU A 342 30.65 -10.42 -9.16
CA LEU A 342 31.41 -9.18 -9.01
C LEU A 342 32.71 -9.29 -9.82
N GLY A 343 32.86 -8.48 -10.86
CA GLY A 343 34.14 -8.18 -11.49
C GLY A 343 34.10 -8.06 -13.01
N GLU A 344 33.89 -6.84 -13.51
CA GLU A 344 34.72 -6.12 -14.50
C GLU A 344 33.90 -5.08 -15.28
N MET A 345 34.34 -3.82 -15.19
CA MET A 345 33.81 -2.69 -15.96
C MET A 345 34.35 -2.67 -17.41
N ASN A 346 33.48 -2.20 -18.31
CA ASN A 346 33.72 -1.62 -19.65
C ASN A 346 34.01 -2.58 -20.82
N SER A 347 33.08 -2.64 -21.80
CA SER A 347 33.19 -1.84 -23.03
C SER A 347 32.12 -2.18 -24.10
N LYS A 348 31.60 -1.10 -24.72
CA LYS A 348 31.02 -0.99 -26.08
C LYS A 348 29.61 -1.55 -26.35
N LEU A 349 28.72 -0.59 -26.67
CA LEU A 349 27.59 -0.75 -27.58
C LEU A 349 28.01 -1.49 -28.87
N SER A 350 27.22 -2.46 -29.33
CA SER A 350 26.60 -2.43 -30.67
C SER A 350 25.74 -3.66 -30.97
N SER A 351 24.73 -3.41 -31.82
CA SER A 351 23.99 -4.32 -32.70
C SER A 351 23.01 -5.34 -32.10
N ARG A 352 21.71 -5.01 -32.30
CA ARG A 352 20.64 -5.86 -32.85
C ARG A 352 20.93 -7.37 -32.94
N GLN A 353 20.09 -8.17 -32.28
CA GLN A 353 19.15 -9.07 -32.95
C GLN A 353 18.11 -9.62 -31.96
N VAL A 354 16.84 -9.32 -32.24
CA VAL A 354 15.67 -9.99 -31.68
C VAL A 354 15.58 -11.36 -32.34
N THR A 355 15.55 -12.44 -31.56
CA THR A 355 14.98 -13.72 -31.97
C THR A 355 14.01 -14.22 -30.89
N SER A 356 12.74 -14.21 -31.28
CA SER A 356 11.60 -15.03 -30.83
C SER A 356 11.73 -15.88 -29.56
N LEU A 357 10.85 -15.55 -28.63
CA LEU A 357 10.28 -16.38 -27.56
C LEU A 357 9.87 -17.78 -28.07
N ASN A 358 10.37 -18.82 -27.40
CA ASN A 358 9.63 -20.05 -27.17
C ASN A 358 9.30 -20.11 -25.69
N ILE A 359 7.99 -20.14 -25.40
CA ILE A 359 7.45 -20.39 -24.06
C ILE A 359 7.58 -21.90 -23.84
N ASP A 360 8.61 -22.32 -23.10
CA ASP A 360 8.70 -23.68 -22.59
C ASP A 360 7.85 -23.80 -21.31
N LYS A 361 6.85 -24.67 -21.37
CA LYS A 361 6.00 -25.13 -20.24
C LYS A 361 6.76 -26.03 -19.26
N ASN A 362 8.00 -25.70 -18.92
CA ASN A 362 8.79 -26.42 -17.92
C ASN A 362 9.55 -25.42 -17.05
N LYS A 363 8.93 -24.91 -15.98
CA LYS A 363 9.71 -24.55 -14.79
C LYS A 363 10.17 -25.86 -14.17
N GLN A 364 11.30 -26.40 -14.63
CA GLN A 364 12.07 -27.32 -13.81
C GLN A 364 12.57 -26.50 -12.62
N GLU A 365 12.13 -26.83 -11.40
CA GLU A 365 12.86 -26.43 -10.20
C GLU A 365 14.31 -26.93 -10.39
N GLU A 366 15.28 -26.02 -10.38
CA GLU A 366 16.70 -26.40 -10.44
C GLU A 366 17.01 -27.35 -9.28
N SER A 367 17.82 -28.38 -9.52
CA SER A 367 18.22 -29.35 -8.51
C SER A 367 18.76 -28.65 -7.26
N VAL A 368 18.09 -28.82 -6.13
CA VAL A 368 18.48 -28.24 -4.83
C VAL A 368 19.63 -29.06 -4.28
N VAL A 369 20.85 -28.64 -4.60
CA VAL A 369 22.06 -29.12 -3.94
C VAL A 369 22.34 -28.17 -2.78
N SER A 370 22.45 -28.68 -1.55
CA SER A 370 22.95 -27.85 -0.45
C SER A 370 24.38 -27.43 -0.81
N GLN A 371 24.59 -26.14 -1.10
CA GLN A 371 25.90 -25.68 -1.53
C GLN A 371 26.84 -25.66 -0.31
N PRO A 372 28.04 -26.25 -0.38
CA PRO A 372 29.08 -26.05 0.62
C PRO A 372 29.68 -24.66 0.42
N ASP A 373 28.92 -23.62 0.70
CA ASP A 373 29.47 -22.27 0.76
C ASP A 373 30.40 -22.13 1.96
N LYS A 374 31.38 -21.21 1.82
CA LYS A 374 32.38 -20.90 2.85
C LYS A 374 31.73 -20.83 4.22
N ALA A 375 32.26 -21.58 5.18
CA ALA A 375 31.81 -21.54 6.56
C ALA A 375 31.74 -20.08 7.03
N HIS A 376 30.52 -19.57 7.22
CA HIS A 376 30.31 -18.25 7.78
C HIS A 376 30.66 -18.37 9.27
N GLU A 377 31.69 -17.64 9.71
CA GLU A 377 32.07 -17.63 11.13
C GLU A 377 31.09 -16.71 11.87
N TYR A 378 30.20 -17.31 12.66
CA TYR A 378 29.25 -16.63 13.52
C TYR A 378 29.03 -17.39 14.83
N ASP A 379 28.48 -16.71 15.83
CA ASP A 379 28.20 -17.31 17.13
C ASP A 379 26.98 -18.24 17.06
N LYS A 380 27.22 -19.52 16.76
CA LYS A 380 26.17 -20.55 16.68
C LYS A 380 25.43 -20.78 18.00
N ASN A 381 26.06 -20.43 19.13
CA ASN A 381 25.53 -20.58 20.48
C ASN A 381 24.76 -19.34 20.96
N PHE A 382 24.69 -18.29 20.14
CA PHE A 382 23.91 -17.11 20.46
C PHE A 382 22.41 -17.45 20.57
N TYR A 383 21.68 -16.69 21.39
CA TYR A 383 20.25 -16.88 21.61
C TYR A 383 19.50 -16.90 20.28
N LYS A 384 18.82 -18.02 20.02
CA LYS A 384 18.11 -18.27 18.77
C LYS A 384 16.82 -17.48 18.66
N ASN A 385 16.21 -17.16 19.79
CA ASN A 385 14.96 -16.41 19.89
C ASN A 385 15.15 -15.28 20.89
N ILE A 386 14.92 -14.04 20.48
CA ILE A 386 15.02 -12.88 21.40
C ILE A 386 13.75 -12.05 21.24
N LEU A 387 13.17 -11.65 22.37
CA LEU A 387 12.11 -10.65 22.41
C LEU A 387 12.59 -9.42 23.17
N LEU A 388 12.86 -8.34 22.45
CA LEU A 388 13.21 -7.06 23.04
C LEU A 388 11.96 -6.26 23.36
N LYS A 389 11.70 -6.01 24.63
CA LYS A 389 10.59 -5.16 25.07
C LYS A 389 11.11 -3.83 25.60
N GLY A 390 10.28 -2.81 25.62
CA GLY A 390 10.68 -1.49 26.09
C GLY A 390 9.78 -0.38 25.59
N VAL A 391 9.88 0.80 26.20
CA VAL A 391 9.21 1.99 25.66
C VAL A 391 9.81 2.41 24.30
N PRO A 392 9.08 3.17 23.47
CA PRO A 392 9.64 3.73 22.24
C PRO A 392 10.92 4.53 22.51
N GLY A 393 11.91 4.42 21.62
CA GLY A 393 13.15 5.19 21.75
C GLY A 393 14.20 4.67 22.73
N THR A 394 14.11 3.40 23.18
CA THR A 394 15.17 2.74 23.98
C THR A 394 16.23 2.00 23.15
N GLY A 395 16.12 2.05 21.82
CA GLY A 395 17.13 1.51 20.91
C GLY A 395 17.00 0.02 20.59
N LYS A 396 15.82 -0.59 20.78
CA LYS A 396 15.52 -2.01 20.47
C LYS A 396 15.98 -2.42 19.07
N SER A 397 15.47 -1.75 18.04
CA SER A 397 15.82 -1.98 16.64
C SER A 397 17.32 -1.84 16.39
N ARG A 398 17.98 -0.85 17.01
CA ARG A 398 19.43 -0.63 16.89
C ARG A 398 20.26 -1.71 17.58
N LEU A 399 19.76 -2.31 18.65
CA LEU A 399 20.40 -3.45 19.30
C LEU A 399 20.36 -4.68 18.40
N LEU A 400 19.22 -4.95 17.76
CA LEU A 400 19.11 -6.04 16.78
C LEU A 400 20.10 -5.87 15.62
N GLU A 401 20.25 -4.66 15.09
CA GLU A 401 21.27 -4.38 14.07
C GLU A 401 22.67 -4.78 14.52
N LYS A 402 23.06 -4.37 15.73
CA LYS A 402 24.38 -4.70 16.27
C LYS A 402 24.56 -6.20 16.50
N ILE A 403 23.50 -6.92 16.86
CA ILE A 403 23.54 -8.37 17.02
C ILE A 403 23.76 -9.04 15.66
N ILE A 404 22.97 -8.66 14.66
CA ILE A 404 23.07 -9.18 13.28
C ILE A 404 24.48 -8.95 12.72
N GLU A 405 24.99 -7.72 12.83
CA GLU A 405 26.31 -7.36 12.31
C GLU A 405 27.46 -8.02 13.10
N ASN A 406 27.45 -7.97 14.44
CA ASN A 406 28.62 -8.34 15.24
C ASN A 406 28.61 -9.76 15.80
N LYS A 407 27.43 -10.37 15.98
CA LYS A 407 27.30 -11.74 16.52
C LYS A 407 27.01 -12.75 15.43
N LEU A 408 26.17 -12.37 14.46
CA LEU A 408 25.84 -13.21 13.32
C LEU A 408 26.76 -12.97 12.12
N ASN A 409 27.58 -11.91 12.16
CA ASN A 409 28.55 -11.59 11.10
C ASN A 409 27.91 -11.50 9.72
N ILE A 410 26.67 -10.99 9.66
CA ILE A 410 25.96 -10.73 8.42
C ILE A 410 26.31 -9.32 7.97
N SER A 411 26.95 -9.22 6.81
CA SER A 411 27.35 -7.93 6.25
C SER A 411 26.15 -7.16 5.69
N LYS A 412 26.31 -5.86 5.44
CA LYS A 412 25.26 -5.05 4.83
C LYS A 412 24.88 -5.50 3.41
N SER A 413 25.81 -6.07 2.65
CA SER A 413 25.54 -6.57 1.29
C SER A 413 24.76 -7.88 1.29
N ASP A 414 24.91 -8.71 2.31
CA ASP A 414 24.27 -10.03 2.39
C ASP A 414 22.89 -9.97 3.07
N ARG A 415 22.56 -8.80 3.61
CA ARG A 415 21.38 -8.58 4.44
C ARG A 415 20.08 -8.93 3.73
N ASP A 416 19.90 -8.49 2.49
CA ASP A 416 18.66 -8.73 1.75
C ASP A 416 18.41 -10.24 1.52
N HIS A 417 19.49 -11.02 1.49
CA HIS A 417 19.41 -12.46 1.30
C HIS A 417 19.29 -13.25 2.63
N HIS A 418 19.86 -12.74 3.73
CA HIS A 418 19.91 -13.47 5.01
C HIS A 418 18.92 -12.96 6.05
N VAL A 419 18.43 -11.74 5.93
CA VAL A 419 17.61 -11.07 6.94
C VAL A 419 16.27 -10.68 6.34
N LEU A 420 15.20 -11.32 6.82
CA LEU A 420 13.84 -10.88 6.57
C LEU A 420 13.38 -10.03 7.76
N ARG A 421 13.01 -8.77 7.50
CA ARG A 421 12.40 -7.89 8.50
C ARG A 421 10.98 -7.57 8.10
N VAL A 422 10.04 -7.79 9.01
CA VAL A 422 8.62 -7.58 8.81
C VAL A 422 8.09 -6.76 9.98
N ASN A 423 7.38 -5.67 9.70
CA ASN A 423 6.58 -5.03 10.72
C ASN A 423 5.23 -5.74 10.84
N ILE A 424 4.80 -6.06 12.05
CA ILE A 424 3.56 -6.78 12.29
C ILE A 424 2.42 -5.79 12.52
N HIS A 425 1.28 -6.09 11.90
CA HIS A 425 0.06 -5.29 12.00
C HIS A 425 -1.13 -6.22 12.22
N SER A 426 -2.25 -5.68 12.69
CA SER A 426 -3.47 -6.43 12.96
C SER A 426 -4.04 -7.18 11.73
N ALA A 427 -3.77 -6.67 10.52
CA ALA A 427 -4.17 -7.31 9.26
C ALA A 427 -3.15 -8.35 8.73
N SER A 428 -1.98 -8.48 9.35
CA SER A 428 -1.01 -9.51 8.96
C SER A 428 -1.62 -10.90 9.10
N SER A 429 -1.50 -11.73 8.06
CA SER A 429 -2.11 -13.05 8.01
C SER A 429 -1.09 -14.17 7.82
N ASN A 430 -1.48 -15.40 8.16
CA ASN A 430 -0.71 -16.59 7.82
C ASN A 430 -0.49 -16.73 6.31
N ALA A 431 -1.46 -16.29 5.49
CA ALA A 431 -1.39 -16.38 4.04
C ALA A 431 -0.26 -15.52 3.45
N ASP A 432 0.04 -14.38 4.06
CA ASP A 432 1.09 -13.47 3.62
C ASP A 432 2.49 -13.95 4.03
N LEU A 433 2.60 -14.54 5.22
CA LEU A 433 3.88 -14.89 5.84
C LEU A 433 4.29 -16.34 5.59
N MET A 434 3.34 -17.27 5.60
CA MET A 434 3.61 -18.70 5.47
C MET A 434 3.15 -19.25 4.12
N GLN A 435 1.84 -19.43 3.93
CA GLN A 435 1.30 -20.00 2.70
C GLN A 435 -0.13 -19.53 2.45
N GLY A 436 -0.39 -19.09 1.23
CA GLY A 436 -1.71 -18.64 0.78
C GLY A 436 -2.14 -19.31 -0.51
N ILE A 437 -3.37 -19.05 -0.92
CA ILE A 437 -3.88 -19.41 -2.25
C ILE A 437 -3.74 -18.18 -3.14
N ALA A 438 -2.97 -18.30 -4.21
CA ALA A 438 -3.00 -17.37 -5.33
C ALA A 438 -4.06 -17.83 -6.33
N VAL A 439 -4.77 -16.88 -6.90
CA VAL A 439 -5.71 -17.13 -8.00
C VAL A 439 -5.08 -16.54 -9.26
N SER A 440 -4.90 -17.38 -10.26
CA SER A 440 -4.40 -17.01 -11.57
C SER A 440 -5.40 -17.43 -12.64
N THR A 441 -5.38 -16.80 -13.80
CA THR A 441 -6.27 -17.15 -14.91
C THR A 441 -5.42 -17.60 -16.09
N CYS A 442 -5.49 -18.89 -16.42
CA CYS A 442 -4.82 -19.48 -17.58
C CYS A 442 -5.86 -19.89 -18.63
N ASP A 443 -5.79 -19.33 -19.84
CA ASP A 443 -6.69 -19.64 -20.95
C ASP A 443 -8.20 -19.51 -20.62
N GLY A 444 -8.56 -18.57 -19.73
CA GLY A 444 -9.95 -18.35 -19.30
C GLY A 444 -10.46 -19.34 -18.24
N ALA A 445 -9.62 -20.27 -17.79
CA ALA A 445 -9.90 -21.10 -16.62
C ALA A 445 -9.21 -20.49 -15.38
N ILE A 446 -9.96 -20.41 -14.27
CA ILE A 446 -9.41 -20.05 -12.97
C ILE A 446 -8.52 -21.20 -12.49
N THR A 447 -7.26 -20.90 -12.26
CA THR A 447 -6.27 -21.79 -11.65
C THR A 447 -5.95 -21.29 -10.24
N TYR A 448 -6.10 -22.18 -9.26
CA TYR A 448 -5.64 -21.92 -7.91
C TYR A 448 -4.22 -22.45 -7.79
N ASP A 449 -3.30 -21.61 -7.34
CA ASP A 449 -1.90 -21.95 -7.12
C ASP A 449 -1.53 -21.67 -5.66
N GLU A 450 -0.60 -22.42 -5.10
CA GLU A 450 -0.10 -22.10 -3.75
C GLU A 450 0.91 -20.96 -3.82
N LYS A 451 0.63 -19.87 -3.10
CA LYS A 451 1.56 -18.77 -2.88
C LYS A 451 2.45 -19.10 -1.67
N ARG A 452 3.76 -19.08 -1.87
CA ARG A 452 4.75 -19.14 -0.78
C ARG A 452 4.86 -17.75 -0.14
N GLY A 453 4.69 -17.68 1.18
CA GLY A 453 4.83 -16.45 1.96
C GLY A 453 6.28 -16.12 2.31
N LEU A 454 6.51 -14.92 2.86
CA LEU A 454 7.85 -14.38 3.10
C LEU A 454 8.68 -15.22 4.10
N ILE A 455 8.09 -15.64 5.21
CA ILE A 455 8.76 -16.46 6.23
C ILE A 455 9.04 -17.86 5.67
N PHE A 456 8.11 -18.43 4.91
CA PHE A 456 8.32 -19.72 4.24
C PHE A 456 9.54 -19.64 3.33
N ASP A 457 9.63 -18.62 2.49
CA ASP A 457 10.77 -18.41 1.60
C ASP A 457 12.10 -18.29 2.36
N LEU A 458 12.12 -17.56 3.47
CA LEU A 458 13.30 -17.49 4.34
C LEU A 458 13.70 -18.85 4.92
N ILE A 459 12.72 -19.65 5.39
CA ILE A 459 12.96 -21.01 5.90
C ILE A 459 13.55 -21.90 4.80
N CYS A 460 13.04 -21.81 3.58
CA CYS A 460 13.60 -22.52 2.43
C CYS A 460 15.07 -22.19 2.22
N ARG A 461 15.40 -20.90 2.15
CA ARG A 461 16.79 -20.44 1.99
C ARG A 461 17.67 -20.90 3.13
N ALA A 462 17.21 -20.78 4.38
CA ALA A 462 17.96 -21.23 5.54
C ALA A 462 18.25 -22.74 5.51
N CYS A 463 17.32 -23.56 5.02
CA CYS A 463 17.55 -24.99 4.82
C CYS A 463 18.56 -25.28 3.68
N GLN A 464 18.54 -24.50 2.61
CA GLN A 464 19.45 -24.65 1.46
C GLN A 464 20.90 -24.24 1.79
N TYR A 465 21.08 -23.26 2.67
CA TYR A 465 22.37 -22.73 3.10
C TYR A 465 22.63 -22.97 4.60
N PRO A 466 22.74 -24.25 5.04
CA PRO A 466 22.74 -24.61 6.47
C PRO A 466 23.95 -24.11 7.26
N ASN A 467 25.02 -23.71 6.56
CA ASN A 467 26.25 -23.17 7.16
C ASN A 467 26.26 -21.65 7.30
N GLN A 468 25.21 -20.96 6.85
CA GLN A 468 25.08 -19.51 6.91
C GLN A 468 23.94 -19.11 7.86
N PRO A 469 24.06 -18.00 8.61
CA PRO A 469 23.01 -17.55 9.52
C PRO A 469 21.91 -16.82 8.76
N PHE A 470 20.66 -17.09 9.11
CA PHE A 470 19.47 -16.38 8.61
C PHE A 470 18.72 -15.76 9.78
N VAL A 471 18.07 -14.61 9.57
CA VAL A 471 17.41 -13.85 10.64
C VAL A 471 16.02 -13.45 10.20
N LEU A 472 15.03 -13.80 11.01
CA LEU A 472 13.69 -13.28 10.95
C LEU A 472 13.53 -12.21 12.02
N VAL A 473 13.30 -10.96 11.61
CA VAL A 473 12.99 -9.85 12.51
C VAL A 473 11.49 -9.53 12.41
N LEU A 474 10.77 -9.66 13.51
CA LEU A 474 9.36 -9.30 13.63
C LEU A 474 9.22 -8.07 14.52
N GLU A 475 8.98 -6.92 13.93
CA GLU A 475 8.74 -5.69 14.68
C GLU A 475 7.27 -5.57 15.09
N GLU A 476 7.03 -4.91 16.22
CA GLU A 476 5.68 -4.65 16.75
C GLU A 476 4.85 -5.91 16.94
N ILE A 477 5.48 -6.97 17.47
CA ILE A 477 4.85 -8.29 17.63
C ILE A 477 3.60 -8.27 18.52
N GLN A 478 3.39 -7.22 19.33
CA GLN A 478 2.19 -7.06 20.15
C GLN A 478 0.91 -6.77 19.36
N GLU A 479 1.00 -6.31 18.10
CA GLU A 479 -0.16 -5.96 17.29
C GLU A 479 -0.98 -7.20 16.87
N ASN A 480 -0.32 -8.36 16.77
CA ASN A 480 -0.93 -9.59 16.28
C ASN A 480 -0.40 -10.85 17.01
N SER A 481 -1.11 -11.97 16.93
CA SER A 481 -0.67 -13.22 17.56
C SER A 481 0.35 -13.93 16.67
N LEU A 482 1.55 -14.20 17.20
CA LEU A 482 2.54 -15.00 16.46
C LEU A 482 1.98 -16.39 16.11
N ASN A 483 1.16 -17.00 16.98
CA ASN A 483 0.52 -18.27 16.68
C ASN A 483 -0.35 -18.20 15.42
N GLU A 484 -1.13 -17.13 15.25
CA GLU A 484 -1.96 -16.94 14.07
C GLU A 484 -1.11 -16.71 12.82
N LEU A 485 0.03 -16.03 12.97
CA LEU A 485 0.93 -15.70 11.85
C LEU A 485 1.73 -16.90 11.33
N ILE A 486 2.26 -17.76 12.21
CA ILE A 486 3.12 -18.88 11.78
C ILE A 486 2.53 -20.28 12.07
N GLY A 487 1.35 -20.35 12.69
CA GLY A 487 0.66 -21.60 13.00
C GLY A 487 1.48 -22.54 13.88
N ASP A 488 1.45 -23.83 13.56
CA ASP A 488 2.12 -24.89 14.33
C ASP A 488 3.65 -24.76 14.35
N LEU A 489 4.26 -23.97 13.46
CA LEU A 489 5.71 -23.73 13.48
C LEU A 489 6.20 -23.08 14.77
N ILE A 490 5.31 -22.42 15.53
CA ILE A 490 5.62 -21.93 16.88
C ILE A 490 6.18 -23.04 17.79
N TYR A 491 5.78 -24.30 17.56
CA TYR A 491 6.32 -25.44 18.28
C TYR A 491 7.80 -25.69 17.97
N LEU A 492 8.22 -25.54 16.72
CA LEU A 492 9.60 -25.77 16.26
C LEU A 492 10.53 -24.58 16.52
N ILE A 493 10.00 -23.45 17.00
CA ILE A 493 10.82 -22.30 17.38
C ILE A 493 11.77 -22.63 18.53
N GLU A 494 11.46 -23.60 19.39
CA GLU A 494 12.35 -23.98 20.50
C GLU A 494 13.69 -24.54 19.94
N PRO A 495 14.86 -24.10 20.46
CA PRO A 495 16.16 -24.43 19.84
C PRO A 495 16.47 -25.93 19.70
N ASP A 496 16.03 -26.74 20.65
CA ASP A 496 16.21 -28.20 20.71
C ASP A 496 15.37 -28.95 19.68
N LYS A 497 14.34 -28.30 19.11
CA LYS A 497 13.42 -28.88 18.13
C LYS A 497 13.80 -28.56 16.68
N ARG A 498 14.82 -27.72 16.49
CA ARG A 498 15.25 -27.26 15.17
C ARG A 498 16.12 -28.29 14.47
N ALA A 499 15.92 -28.39 13.16
CA ALA A 499 16.70 -29.28 12.31
C ALA A 499 18.09 -28.70 12.03
N ASN A 500 19.13 -29.46 12.34
CA ASN A 500 20.51 -29.09 12.02
C ASN A 500 20.97 -29.77 10.72
N LEU A 501 20.73 -29.09 9.60
CA LEU A 501 21.04 -29.60 8.26
C LEU A 501 22.54 -29.60 7.94
N SER A 502 23.36 -28.86 8.71
CA SER A 502 24.81 -28.80 8.46
C SER A 502 25.54 -30.13 8.67
N THR A 503 24.92 -31.07 9.39
CA THR A 503 25.50 -32.38 9.70
C THR A 503 25.41 -33.39 8.56
N ILE A 504 24.45 -33.20 7.66
CA ILE A 504 24.14 -34.14 6.57
C ILE A 504 23.91 -33.44 5.23
N SER A 505 24.28 -32.16 5.12
CA SER A 505 24.14 -31.35 3.90
C SER A 505 24.69 -32.08 2.67
N ASP A 506 25.88 -32.65 2.80
CA ASP A 506 26.58 -33.34 1.71
C ASP A 506 25.87 -34.63 1.25
N SER A 507 24.97 -35.17 2.07
CA SER A 507 24.19 -36.39 1.78
C SER A 507 22.77 -36.10 1.29
N LEU A 508 22.30 -34.85 1.39
CA LEU A 508 20.97 -34.44 0.96
C LEU A 508 21.00 -33.96 -0.49
N THR A 509 20.21 -34.59 -1.34
CA THR A 509 20.08 -34.21 -2.76
C THR A 509 18.62 -34.32 -3.18
N GLY A 510 18.00 -33.21 -3.61
CA GLY A 510 16.57 -33.20 -3.97
C GLY A 510 16.29 -32.37 -5.22
N ASN A 511 15.19 -32.66 -5.89
CA ASN A 511 14.70 -31.83 -7.00
C ASN A 511 13.89 -30.65 -6.47
N SER A 512 13.35 -30.74 -5.25
CA SER A 512 12.60 -29.69 -4.57
C SER A 512 13.01 -29.53 -3.10
N PHE A 513 12.66 -28.40 -2.50
CA PHE A 513 12.78 -28.17 -1.06
C PHE A 513 12.03 -29.21 -0.22
N LEU A 514 10.86 -29.65 -0.70
CA LEU A 514 10.05 -30.64 0.01
C LEU A 514 10.72 -32.02 0.03
N ASP A 515 11.37 -32.40 -1.07
CA ASP A 515 12.15 -33.65 -1.14
C ASP A 515 13.30 -33.63 -0.13
N LEU A 516 13.94 -32.47 0.03
CA LEU A 516 15.03 -32.29 0.99
C LEU A 516 14.55 -32.49 2.43
N ILE A 517 13.38 -31.96 2.79
CA ILE A 517 12.79 -32.18 4.11
C ILE A 517 12.46 -33.65 4.33
N GLU A 518 11.81 -34.30 3.38
CA GLU A 518 11.44 -35.71 3.51
C GLU A 518 12.67 -36.61 3.69
N GLN A 519 13.75 -36.35 2.94
CA GLN A 519 15.03 -37.03 3.12
C GLN A 519 15.63 -36.77 4.50
N TYR A 520 15.65 -35.51 4.96
CA TYR A 520 16.18 -35.17 6.29
C TYR A 520 15.43 -35.89 7.41
N VAL A 521 14.09 -35.91 7.35
CA VAL A 521 13.24 -36.60 8.33
C VAL A 521 13.44 -38.12 8.26
N ALA A 522 13.60 -38.70 7.07
CA ALA A 522 13.88 -40.12 6.92
C ALA A 522 15.25 -40.53 7.49
N LEU A 523 16.26 -39.66 7.36
CA LEU A 523 17.60 -39.87 7.92
C LEU A 523 17.66 -39.63 9.44
N ASN A 524 16.72 -38.86 10.00
CA ASN A 524 16.67 -38.51 11.42
C ASN A 524 15.28 -38.83 12.01
N PRO A 525 15.00 -40.10 12.36
CA PRO A 525 13.67 -40.53 12.80
C PRO A 525 13.13 -39.79 14.04
N ASP A 526 14.03 -39.30 14.90
CA ASP A 526 13.69 -38.59 16.13
C ASP A 526 13.46 -37.08 15.93
N ILE A 527 13.68 -36.54 14.72
CA ILE A 527 13.49 -35.11 14.48
C ILE A 527 12.02 -34.73 14.59
N GLN A 528 11.77 -33.58 15.20
CA GLN A 528 10.44 -32.99 15.25
C GLN A 528 10.17 -32.20 13.98
N TYR A 529 8.97 -32.40 13.44
CA TYR A 529 8.46 -31.67 12.29
C TYR A 529 6.97 -31.38 12.50
N VAL A 530 6.47 -30.37 11.79
CA VAL A 530 5.03 -30.06 11.77
C VAL A 530 4.45 -30.42 10.42
N LYS A 531 3.14 -30.66 10.40
CA LYS A 531 2.39 -31.01 9.20
C LYS A 531 1.61 -29.79 8.77
N ILE A 532 1.87 -29.29 7.57
CA ILE A 532 1.18 -28.13 7.02
C ILE A 532 0.27 -28.59 5.87
N PRO A 533 -0.99 -28.12 5.78
CA PRO A 533 -1.91 -28.56 4.74
C PRO A 533 -1.44 -28.08 3.36
N ASN A 534 -1.71 -28.89 2.33
CA ASN A 534 -1.73 -28.39 0.96
C ASN A 534 -3.04 -27.61 0.76
N LEU A 535 -2.95 -26.43 0.15
CA LEU A 535 -4.08 -25.51 0.03
C LEU A 535 -4.84 -25.69 -1.30
N VAL A 536 -4.19 -26.28 -2.30
CA VAL A 536 -4.76 -26.44 -3.65
C VAL A 536 -4.87 -27.92 -4.06
N SER A 537 -3.87 -28.73 -3.75
CA SER A 537 -3.88 -30.15 -4.14
C SER A 537 -4.66 -31.00 -3.13
N LEU A 538 -5.37 -32.02 -3.61
CA LEU A 538 -6.08 -33.02 -2.79
C LEU A 538 -5.13 -33.96 -2.00
N GLY A 539 -3.82 -33.69 -2.00
CA GLY A 539 -2.80 -34.51 -1.34
C GLY A 539 -2.78 -34.35 0.18
N GLU A 540 -2.18 -35.32 0.87
CA GLU A 540 -1.89 -35.23 2.31
C GLU A 540 -1.01 -34.01 2.64
N TYR A 541 -1.00 -33.61 3.91
CA TYR A 541 -0.11 -32.60 4.48
C TYR A 541 1.36 -32.75 4.03
N ARG A 542 2.10 -31.65 4.05
CA ARG A 542 3.56 -31.66 3.88
C ARG A 542 4.26 -31.49 5.21
N LYS A 543 5.43 -32.13 5.35
CA LYS A 543 6.28 -31.94 6.52
C LYS A 543 7.03 -30.62 6.42
N MET A 544 7.16 -29.93 7.55
CA MET A 544 7.99 -28.75 7.69
C MET A 544 8.86 -28.84 8.93
N ILE A 545 10.08 -28.33 8.78
CA ILE A 545 11.09 -28.22 9.83
C ILE A 545 11.48 -26.74 9.96
N LEU A 546 11.99 -26.36 11.13
CA LEU A 546 12.63 -25.06 11.33
C LEU A 546 14.15 -25.27 11.44
N PRO A 547 14.98 -24.62 10.61
CA PRO A 547 16.40 -24.92 10.58
C PRO A 547 17.17 -24.20 11.71
N ALA A 548 18.22 -24.85 12.23
CA ALA A 548 18.96 -24.38 13.41
C ALA A 548 19.82 -23.12 13.19
N ASN A 549 20.07 -22.77 11.92
CA ASN A 549 20.77 -21.56 11.48
C ASN A 549 19.83 -20.34 11.30
N LEU A 550 18.52 -20.52 11.45
CA LEU A 550 17.57 -19.41 11.52
C LEU A 550 17.55 -18.82 12.94
N PHE A 551 17.53 -17.49 13.06
CA PHE A 551 17.38 -16.74 14.30
C PHE A 551 16.09 -15.92 14.23
N VAL A 552 15.31 -15.86 15.30
CA VAL A 552 14.03 -15.13 15.35
C VAL A 552 14.11 -14.02 16.39
N PHE A 553 14.08 -12.77 15.94
CA PHE A 553 14.17 -11.60 16.80
C PHE A 553 12.88 -10.80 16.73
N CYS A 554 12.31 -10.50 17.88
CA CYS A 554 11.08 -9.75 17.99
C CYS A 554 11.32 -8.44 18.75
N THR A 555 10.58 -7.40 18.41
CA THR A 555 10.49 -6.17 19.21
C THR A 555 9.05 -5.94 19.64
N SER A 556 8.87 -5.42 20.86
CA SER A 556 7.56 -4.96 21.35
C SER A 556 7.66 -3.64 22.11
N ASN A 557 6.60 -2.82 22.00
CA ASN A 557 6.45 -1.56 22.71
C ASN A 557 5.46 -1.72 23.87
N TYR A 558 5.91 -1.46 25.10
CA TYR A 558 5.04 -1.59 26.29
C TYR A 558 3.81 -0.69 26.28
N ARG A 559 3.91 0.48 25.63
CA ARG A 559 2.83 1.48 25.61
C ARG A 559 1.60 0.97 24.87
N ASP A 560 1.81 0.07 23.92
CA ASP A 560 0.79 -0.41 22.99
C ASP A 560 0.38 -1.86 23.27
N ASP A 561 0.83 -2.44 24.40
CA ASP A 561 0.46 -3.79 24.86
C ASP A 561 -1.02 -3.83 25.31
N LYS A 562 -1.94 -3.61 24.36
CA LYS A 562 -3.40 -3.79 24.50
C LYS A 562 -3.77 -5.27 24.50
N LYS A 563 -2.90 -6.11 23.94
CA LYS A 563 -2.99 -7.57 23.96
C LYS A 563 -1.87 -8.12 24.83
N ILE A 564 -2.23 -9.00 25.75
CA ILE A 564 -1.25 -9.72 26.58
C ILE A 564 -0.41 -10.59 25.65
N ILE A 565 0.91 -10.41 25.65
CA ILE A 565 1.81 -11.32 24.94
C ILE A 565 1.64 -12.72 25.55
N GLU A 566 1.29 -13.67 24.69
CA GLU A 566 0.93 -15.02 25.11
C GLU A 566 2.08 -15.72 25.87
N ASP A 567 1.76 -16.43 26.96
CA ASP A 567 2.71 -17.19 27.77
C ASP A 567 3.52 -18.21 26.95
N ASN A 568 2.89 -18.71 25.88
CA ASN A 568 3.50 -19.65 24.95
C ASN A 568 4.69 -19.03 24.19
N LEU A 569 4.70 -17.71 23.99
CA LEU A 569 5.74 -16.96 23.31
C LEU A 569 6.84 -16.67 24.32
N LEU A 570 6.47 -16.18 25.50
CA LEU A 570 7.41 -15.83 26.56
C LEU A 570 8.31 -17.01 26.95
N ARG A 571 7.78 -18.25 26.96
CA ARG A 571 8.59 -19.44 27.28
C ARG A 571 9.55 -19.90 26.17
N ARG A 572 9.44 -19.35 24.95
CA ARG A 572 10.24 -19.75 23.77
C ARG A 572 11.25 -18.70 23.33
N PHE A 573 11.19 -17.53 23.94
CA PHE A 573 11.99 -16.36 23.61
C PHE A 573 12.73 -15.89 24.84
N GLU A 574 13.96 -15.43 24.63
CA GLU A 574 14.71 -14.76 25.66
C GLU A 574 14.22 -13.32 25.71
N VAL A 575 13.40 -13.04 26.72
CA VAL A 575 12.75 -11.75 26.91
C VAL A 575 13.72 -10.81 27.60
N ILE A 576 14.00 -9.67 26.97
CA ILE A 576 14.90 -8.64 27.48
C ILE A 576 14.18 -7.30 27.48
N ASP A 577 14.03 -6.76 28.69
CA ASP A 577 13.41 -5.48 28.92
C ASP A 577 14.45 -4.36 28.80
N LEU A 578 14.21 -3.43 27.88
CA LEU A 578 15.08 -2.30 27.57
C LEU A 578 14.47 -1.01 28.10
N TYR A 579 15.04 -0.55 29.21
CA TYR A 579 14.71 0.72 29.85
C TYR A 579 15.50 1.90 29.27
N PRO A 580 15.01 3.15 29.41
CA PRO A 580 15.77 4.34 29.06
C PRO A 580 17.14 4.39 29.76
N GLN A 581 18.17 4.86 29.06
CA GLN A 581 19.56 4.84 29.52
C GLN A 581 20.12 6.25 29.51
N ALA A 582 20.24 6.88 30.67
CA ALA A 582 20.74 8.25 30.81
C ALA A 582 22.22 8.37 30.42
N GLU A 583 23.02 7.34 30.64
CA GLU A 583 24.43 7.30 30.22
C GLU A 583 24.60 7.43 28.70
N VAL A 584 23.62 6.97 27.90
CA VAL A 584 23.63 7.20 26.45
C VAL A 584 23.44 8.68 26.15
N VAL A 585 22.50 9.35 26.83
CA VAL A 585 22.26 10.80 26.67
C VAL A 585 23.49 11.60 27.05
N LYS A 586 24.14 11.25 28.17
CA LYS A 586 25.36 11.91 28.67
C LYS A 586 26.49 11.93 27.65
N LYS A 587 26.55 10.92 26.77
CA LYS A 587 27.57 10.82 25.71
C LYS A 587 27.30 11.74 24.52
N TYR A 588 26.04 12.06 24.23
CA TYR A 588 25.64 12.72 22.97
C TYR A 588 24.98 14.10 23.15
N SER A 589 24.69 14.51 24.39
CA SER A 589 23.97 15.74 24.71
C SER A 589 24.74 16.59 25.73
N ALA A 590 24.31 17.84 25.87
CA ALA A 590 24.86 18.80 26.82
C ALA A 590 24.76 18.33 28.28
N SER A 591 25.56 18.94 29.16
CA SER A 591 25.57 18.66 30.59
C SER A 591 24.18 18.81 31.20
N GLY A 592 23.85 17.92 32.15
CA GLY A 592 22.58 17.96 32.86
C GLY A 592 21.37 17.36 32.12
N VAL A 593 21.42 17.18 30.79
CA VAL A 593 20.30 16.58 30.02
C VAL A 593 20.06 15.11 30.43
N SER A 594 21.13 14.36 30.72
CA SER A 594 20.99 12.97 31.22
C SER A 594 20.30 12.92 32.57
N THR A 595 20.72 13.75 33.52
CA THR A 595 20.12 13.86 34.85
C THR A 595 18.69 14.39 34.78
N PHE A 596 18.39 15.27 33.82
CA PHE A 596 17.04 15.73 33.56
C PHE A 596 16.13 14.59 33.10
N LEU A 597 16.60 13.74 32.17
CA LEU A 597 15.83 12.57 31.71
C LEU A 597 15.55 11.59 32.86
N GLU A 598 16.53 11.33 33.73
CA GLU A 598 16.32 10.49 34.93
C GLU A 598 15.23 11.09 35.80
N HIS A 599 15.36 12.37 36.15
CA HIS A 599 14.39 13.07 36.99
C HIS A 599 12.99 13.11 36.37
N LEU A 600 12.88 13.32 35.06
CA LEU A 600 11.62 13.27 34.33
C LEU A 600 10.98 11.87 34.44
N ASN A 601 11.75 10.81 34.21
CA ASN A 601 11.24 9.44 34.28
C ASN A 601 10.86 9.03 35.69
N ASP A 602 11.64 9.42 36.71
CA ASP A 602 11.29 9.24 38.12
C ASP A 602 9.95 9.93 38.44
N ARG A 603 9.79 11.16 37.94
CA ARG A 603 8.56 11.92 38.14
C ARG A 603 7.34 11.28 37.48
N ILE A 604 7.51 10.75 36.27
CA ILE A 604 6.45 10.01 35.56
C ILE A 604 6.03 8.79 36.39
N ILE A 605 7.00 8.01 36.90
CA ILE A 605 6.72 6.84 37.74
C ILE A 605 5.99 7.24 39.03
N ASP A 606 6.45 8.31 39.70
CA ASP A 606 5.84 8.78 40.95
C ASP A 606 4.38 9.22 40.77
N VAL A 607 4.08 9.92 39.68
CA VAL A 607 2.72 10.42 39.41
C VAL A 607 1.79 9.29 38.95
N LEU A 608 2.30 8.37 38.14
CA LEU A 608 1.54 7.25 37.59
C LEU A 608 1.64 5.99 38.46
N ASN A 609 2.04 6.11 39.73
CA ASN A 609 2.17 4.98 40.65
C ASN A 609 0.87 4.21 40.94
N HIS A 610 -0.26 4.76 40.51
CA HIS A 610 -1.58 4.14 40.58
C HIS A 610 -1.80 3.12 39.46
N GLU A 611 -1.01 3.17 38.40
CA GLU A 611 -0.99 2.19 37.32
C GLU A 611 -0.23 0.93 37.74
N ILE A 612 -0.61 -0.22 37.19
CA ILE A 612 -0.01 -1.52 37.54
C ILE A 612 1.46 -1.58 37.10
N HIS A 613 1.76 -1.02 35.92
CA HIS A 613 3.09 -0.97 35.34
C HIS A 613 3.45 0.47 34.98
N PRO A 614 3.90 1.30 35.95
CA PRO A 614 4.19 2.71 35.73
C PRO A 614 5.42 2.93 34.83
N ASP A 615 6.32 1.94 34.77
CA ASP A 615 7.53 1.96 33.96
C ASP A 615 7.27 1.99 32.45
N ARG A 616 6.11 1.51 32.00
CA ARG A 616 5.71 1.57 30.57
C ARG A 616 5.49 2.99 30.05
N PHE A 617 5.31 3.96 30.94
CA PHE A 617 5.09 5.37 30.59
C PHE A 617 6.38 6.19 30.53
N GLN A 618 7.52 5.60 30.90
CA GLN A 618 8.81 6.27 30.79
C GLN A 618 9.10 6.71 29.36
N ILE A 619 9.95 7.73 29.23
CA ILE A 619 10.39 8.32 27.97
C ILE A 619 11.72 7.74 27.55
N GLY A 620 11.79 7.24 26.31
CA GLY A 620 13.01 6.72 25.71
C GLY A 620 14.08 7.78 25.53
N HIS A 621 15.34 7.35 25.67
CA HIS A 621 16.50 8.24 25.57
C HIS A 621 16.73 8.80 24.16
N ALA A 622 16.14 8.21 23.10
CA ALA A 622 16.29 8.67 21.72
C ALA A 622 15.84 10.12 21.49
N ILE A 623 14.79 10.58 22.18
CA ILE A 623 14.29 11.97 22.09
C ILE A 623 15.32 12.98 22.62
N TRP A 624 16.14 12.53 23.56
CA TRP A 624 17.07 13.35 24.34
C TRP A 624 18.51 13.26 23.82
N LEU A 625 18.74 12.67 22.64
CA LEU A 625 20.04 12.65 21.99
C LEU A 625 20.30 13.94 21.21
N ASN A 626 21.56 14.36 21.16
CA ASN A 626 22.03 15.53 20.41
C ASN A 626 21.40 16.87 20.85
N ILE A 627 21.07 17.00 22.13
CA ILE A 627 20.55 18.25 22.69
C ILE A 627 21.72 19.15 23.06
N LYS A 628 21.82 20.32 22.42
CA LYS A 628 23.00 21.20 22.50
C LYS A 628 22.68 22.63 22.91
N ASP A 629 21.41 23.02 22.85
CA ASP A 629 20.95 24.40 23.01
C ASP A 629 19.49 24.42 23.52
N GLU A 630 18.99 25.63 23.82
CA GLU A 630 17.61 25.83 24.29
C GLU A 630 16.55 25.35 23.29
N PRO A 631 16.64 25.66 21.97
CA PRO A 631 15.65 25.18 21.01
C PRO A 631 15.56 23.66 20.92
N SER A 632 16.71 22.96 20.85
CA SER A 632 16.74 21.49 20.81
C SER A 632 16.15 20.89 22.09
N PHE A 633 16.43 21.47 23.26
CA PHE A 633 15.85 21.02 24.53
C PHE A 633 14.33 21.25 24.58
N ALA A 634 13.86 22.44 24.20
CA ALA A 634 12.43 22.74 24.15
C ALA A 634 11.68 21.82 23.17
N LYS A 635 12.29 21.46 22.04
CA LYS A 635 11.75 20.52 21.05
C LYS A 635 11.67 19.09 21.61
N ALA A 636 12.70 18.64 22.34
CA ALA A 636 12.68 17.34 23.01
C ALA A 636 11.59 17.27 24.10
N LEU A 637 11.43 18.34 24.88
CA LEU A 637 10.39 18.46 25.90
C LEU A 637 8.98 18.54 25.27
N TYR A 638 8.84 19.26 24.15
CA TYR A 638 7.60 19.30 23.37
C TYR A 638 7.20 17.93 22.86
N LYS A 639 8.15 17.20 22.25
CA LYS A 639 7.90 15.84 21.76
C LYS A 639 7.50 14.90 22.90
N THR A 640 8.15 15.02 24.06
CA THR A 640 7.78 14.27 25.27
C THR A 640 6.33 14.55 25.69
N LEU A 641 5.92 15.82 25.72
CA LEU A 641 4.55 16.21 26.05
C LEU A 641 3.54 15.63 25.07
N VAL A 642 3.84 15.67 23.76
CA VAL A 642 3.00 15.07 22.72
C VAL A 642 2.89 13.56 22.93
N GLU A 643 4.01 12.87 23.12
CA GLU A 643 4.00 11.41 23.35
C GLU A 643 3.17 11.01 24.58
N LEU A 644 3.23 11.77 25.68
CA LEU A 644 2.44 11.48 26.87
C LEU A 644 0.95 11.81 26.68
N LYS A 645 0.63 12.84 25.89
CA LYS A 645 -0.76 13.26 25.63
C LYS A 645 -1.53 12.23 24.79
N GLU A 646 -0.86 11.51 23.90
CA GLU A 646 -1.48 10.47 23.07
C GLU A 646 -1.75 9.16 23.85
N ILE A 647 -1.27 9.05 25.09
CA ILE A 647 -1.50 7.87 25.94
C ILE A 647 -2.83 8.03 26.67
N ARG A 648 -3.78 7.14 26.36
CA ARG A 648 -5.17 7.19 26.85
C ARG A 648 -5.29 7.17 28.37
N GLU A 649 -4.41 6.44 29.05
CA GLU A 649 -4.42 6.29 30.51
C GLU A 649 -3.99 7.57 31.23
N ILE A 650 -3.17 8.42 30.59
CA ILE A 650 -2.65 9.64 31.19
C ILE A 650 -3.72 10.73 31.16
N GLN A 651 -4.17 11.19 32.33
CA GLN A 651 -5.12 12.27 32.43
C GLN A 651 -4.42 13.64 32.34
N PRO A 652 -5.13 14.73 31.95
CA PRO A 652 -4.57 16.08 31.94
C PRO A 652 -3.98 16.53 33.29
N ASN A 653 -4.60 16.08 34.40
CA ASN A 653 -4.11 16.37 35.76
C ASN A 653 -2.78 15.67 36.07
N ASP A 654 -2.52 14.51 35.47
CA ASP A 654 -1.26 13.80 35.66
C ASP A 654 -0.14 14.49 34.88
N LEU A 655 -0.43 14.97 33.66
CA LEU A 655 0.48 15.85 32.94
C LEU A 655 0.82 17.11 33.76
N GLU A 656 -0.19 17.78 34.32
CA GLU A 656 0.06 18.96 35.17
C GLU A 656 0.97 18.62 36.37
N LYS A 657 0.74 17.51 37.06
CA LYS A 657 1.60 17.04 38.17
C LYS A 657 3.01 16.66 37.73
N ILE A 658 3.16 16.04 36.56
CA ILE A 658 4.46 15.67 36.01
C ILE A 658 5.26 16.94 35.72
N PHE A 659 4.71 17.84 34.89
CA PHE A 659 5.42 19.03 34.43
C PHE A 659 5.58 20.10 35.52
N SER A 660 4.65 20.22 36.47
CA SER A 660 4.85 21.08 37.65
C SER A 660 6.01 20.62 38.52
N GLY A 661 6.21 19.30 38.64
CA GLY A 661 7.34 18.72 39.37
C GLY A 661 8.69 18.97 38.74
N LEU A 662 8.74 19.31 37.45
CA LEU A 662 9.99 19.65 36.75
C LEU A 662 10.47 21.07 37.07
N LYS A 663 9.61 21.95 37.58
CA LYS A 663 10.01 23.31 37.96
C LYS A 663 11.02 23.29 39.10
N GLY A 664 12.13 24.00 38.91
CA GLY A 664 13.20 24.06 39.90
C GLY A 664 14.07 22.81 39.97
N PHE A 665 14.02 21.94 38.95
CA PHE A 665 14.97 20.83 38.76
C PHE A 665 16.40 21.32 38.97
N LYS A 666 17.20 20.62 39.79
CA LYS A 666 18.62 20.90 40.01
C LYS A 666 19.44 19.66 39.63
N SER A 667 20.46 19.84 38.79
CA SER A 667 21.47 18.80 38.60
C SER A 667 22.36 18.70 39.85
N SER A 668 22.95 17.53 40.07
CA SER A 668 23.85 17.26 41.20
C SER A 668 25.09 18.16 41.23
N ASP A 669 25.39 18.85 40.12
CA ASP A 669 26.51 19.80 39.97
C ASP A 669 26.08 21.25 40.21
N THR A 670 25.35 21.52 41.30
CA THR A 670 25.14 22.85 41.94
C THR A 670 24.62 24.06 41.13
N ALA A 671 24.47 23.98 39.80
CA ALA A 671 23.78 24.96 38.98
C ALA A 671 23.05 24.25 37.83
N ILE A 672 21.78 24.61 37.63
CA ILE A 672 21.00 24.15 36.46
C ILE A 672 21.70 24.68 35.22
N ASP A 673 21.95 23.83 34.24
CA ASP A 673 22.47 24.28 32.94
C ASP A 673 21.54 25.40 32.43
N PRO A 674 22.06 26.59 32.07
CA PRO A 674 21.25 27.72 31.64
C PRO A 674 20.24 27.34 30.55
N LEU A 675 20.61 26.41 29.66
CA LEU A 675 19.70 25.95 28.61
C LEU A 675 18.43 25.29 29.17
N ILE A 676 18.59 24.49 30.24
CA ILE A 676 17.49 23.80 30.90
C ILE A 676 16.71 24.83 31.73
N ALA A 677 17.40 25.65 32.51
CA ALA A 677 16.79 26.63 33.40
C ALA A 677 15.88 27.61 32.63
N ASN A 678 16.33 28.12 31.49
CA ASN A 678 15.60 29.09 30.70
C ASN A 678 14.28 28.50 30.19
N VAL A 679 14.33 27.32 29.58
CA VAL A 679 13.11 26.63 29.10
C VAL A 679 12.18 26.30 30.27
N LEU A 680 12.70 25.78 31.38
CA LEU A 680 11.86 25.36 32.50
C LEU A 680 11.20 26.54 33.25
N ASN A 681 11.88 27.68 33.33
CA ASN A 681 11.34 28.88 33.97
C ASN A 681 10.27 29.57 33.11
N SER A 682 10.31 29.39 31.79
CA SER A 682 9.41 30.05 30.85
C SER A 682 8.04 29.38 30.66
N PHE A 683 7.83 28.14 31.12
CA PHE A 683 6.52 27.49 30.98
C PHE A 683 5.63 27.60 32.25
N GLU A 684 4.30 27.70 32.05
CA GLU A 684 3.30 27.64 33.13
C GLU A 684 2.56 26.29 33.11
N PRO A 685 2.91 25.33 33.99
CA PRO A 685 2.37 23.97 33.95
C PRO A 685 0.88 23.90 34.35
N SER A 686 0.38 24.86 35.13
CA SER A 686 -1.04 25.01 35.46
C SER A 686 -1.91 25.43 34.27
N ASN A 687 -1.29 25.81 33.15
CA ASN A 687 -1.96 26.10 31.89
C ASN A 687 -1.30 25.32 30.76
N LEU A 688 -1.71 24.05 30.62
CA LEU A 688 -1.20 23.12 29.61
C LEU A 688 -1.20 23.73 28.20
N ILE A 689 -2.22 24.53 27.85
CA ILE A 689 -2.33 25.19 26.54
C ILE A 689 -1.23 26.23 26.34
N GLN A 690 -0.93 27.04 27.35
CA GLN A 690 0.16 28.02 27.27
C GLN A 690 1.54 27.33 27.20
N MET A 691 1.74 26.27 27.97
CA MET A 691 2.94 25.45 27.91
C MET A 691 3.15 24.85 26.50
N VAL A 692 2.10 24.26 25.92
CA VAL A 692 2.10 23.75 24.54
C VAL A 692 2.47 24.85 23.55
N LYS A 693 1.81 26.02 23.63
CA LYS A 693 2.06 27.14 22.71
C LYS A 693 3.50 27.65 22.77
N TYR A 694 4.07 27.76 23.96
CA TYR A 694 5.46 28.19 24.14
C TYR A 694 6.44 27.17 23.55
N LEU A 695 6.31 25.90 23.92
CA LEU A 695 7.19 24.84 23.42
C LEU A 695 7.05 24.68 21.89
N GLN A 696 5.83 24.79 21.37
CA GLN A 696 5.55 24.79 19.94
C GLN A 696 6.18 25.98 19.23
N SER A 697 6.11 27.21 19.79
CA SER A 697 6.69 28.38 19.13
C SER A 697 8.21 28.29 19.00
N VAL A 698 8.88 27.72 20.01
CA VAL A 698 10.33 27.49 19.96
C VAL A 698 10.68 26.40 18.95
N ALA A 699 9.95 25.27 18.96
CA ALA A 699 10.16 24.17 18.02
C ALA A 699 9.85 24.55 16.56
N TYR A 700 8.83 25.38 16.33
CA TYR A 700 8.45 25.89 15.02
C TYR A 700 9.46 26.93 14.50
N GLY A 701 9.95 27.81 15.37
CA GLY A 701 10.98 28.80 15.00
C GLY A 701 12.28 28.15 14.51
N ASP A 702 12.73 27.08 15.15
CA ASP A 702 13.85 26.25 14.71
C ASP A 702 13.61 25.68 13.29
N LEU A 703 12.41 25.13 13.05
CA LEU A 703 12.04 24.54 11.77
C LEU A 703 11.99 25.60 10.64
N MET A 704 11.48 26.80 10.93
CA MET A 704 11.52 27.93 10.00
C MET A 704 12.95 28.40 9.72
N SER A 705 13.82 28.46 10.74
CA SER A 705 15.22 28.85 10.54
C SER A 705 16.01 27.89 9.64
N LEU A 706 15.62 26.60 9.60
CA LEU A 706 16.21 25.61 8.68
C LEU A 706 15.73 25.78 7.23
N ILE A 707 14.57 26.41 7.02
CA ILE A 707 14.06 26.79 5.70
C ILE A 707 14.80 28.05 5.23
N ASP A 708 14.92 29.06 6.08
CA ASP A 708 15.60 30.33 5.76
C ASP A 708 17.10 30.14 5.47
N ASN A 709 17.78 29.20 6.14
CA ASN A 709 19.20 28.91 5.89
C ASN A 709 19.46 28.28 4.51
N LYS A 710 18.46 27.67 3.85
CA LYS A 710 18.61 27.18 2.46
C LYS A 710 18.58 28.29 1.42
N ASP A 711 17.98 29.44 1.74
CA ASP A 711 18.00 30.61 0.87
C ASP A 711 19.27 31.44 1.06
N ALA A 712 19.85 31.45 2.28
CA ALA A 712 21.15 32.08 2.53
C ALA A 712 22.33 31.38 1.84
N ASP A 713 22.35 30.03 1.78
CA ASP A 713 23.40 29.29 1.07
C ASP A 713 23.34 29.48 -0.46
N LYS A 714 22.18 29.86 -1.01
CA LYS A 714 22.05 30.24 -2.44
C LYS A 714 22.56 31.65 -2.73
N GLU A 715 22.53 32.56 -1.76
CA GLU A 715 23.05 33.93 -1.95
C GLU A 715 24.58 34.01 -1.84
N VAL A 716 25.22 33.06 -1.12
CA VAL A 716 26.70 33.01 -1.02
C VAL A 716 27.34 32.41 -2.29
N GLU A 717 26.71 31.42 -2.95
CA GLU A 717 27.21 30.88 -4.23
C GLU A 717 27.09 31.85 -5.41
N VAL A 718 26.22 32.87 -5.32
CA VAL A 718 26.07 33.89 -6.38
C VAL A 718 27.08 35.04 -6.21
N ALA A 719 27.69 35.20 -5.02
CA ALA A 719 28.67 36.25 -4.75
C ALA A 719 30.12 35.87 -5.11
N GLU A 720 30.47 34.58 -5.16
CA GLU A 720 31.84 34.12 -5.50
C GLU A 720 32.08 33.85 -7.00
N VAL A 721 31.11 34.13 -7.88
CA VAL A 721 31.27 34.02 -9.35
C VAL A 721 31.41 35.39 -10.03
N SER A 722 31.52 36.48 -9.26
CA SER A 722 31.64 37.84 -9.79
C SER A 722 32.74 38.68 -9.13
N GLU A 723 33.96 38.14 -8.98
CA GLU A 723 35.21 38.91 -8.90
C GLU A 723 36.33 38.29 -9.74
#